data_AF-A0A875SC98-F1
#
_entry.id   AF-A0A875SC98-F1
#
_cell.length_a   1.000
_cell.length_b   1.000
_cell.length_c   1.000
_cell.angle_alpha   90.00
_cell.angle_beta   90.00
_cell.angle_gamma   90.00
#
_symmetry.space_group_name_H-M   'P 1'
#
loop_
_entity.id
_entity.type
_entity.pdbx_description
1 polymer ?
#
loop_
_entity_poly.entity_id
_entity_poly.type
_entity_poly.pdbx_seq_one_letter_code
_entity_poly.pdbx_strand_id
1 'polypeptide(L)'
;MDEVIATDSEVLYAKAILALDYTLSEYISSDNVANALLRVVPLVYRYTKRDPKAQINFSANQIVGLILSSVSLNSPIEKLSKILSDFLSQCLSYSCSLGQSDDFTLIFDNLPPIIAQSLSLNEEELMKAAKCTIEASDEVAIKYQYDYLGKESSSWDRSSYELMFFSFCRARIFRHNEFDLSFVLSEKMLQEVLQFSLSSKQLENWFYGFDYPLEHLSKFTEVPPLVDFDTLYSDIDQIDLIMNTAISKWCFEELTNSTLIPYLNYRFQLWDAFNEWLIKFGDKIICETEKDMVVYHYKIVLELIRQDSLLKAVSKHSEVMNKFVSILISIIYLCPKAILEVLVDSKEILVSLKSLNLDEGEPTSELMHCSEDSIERMYPKVAPTQSFLRNCEKIIETAQRLYANDLSLVEIVNLSSSDKTVQLTELHKFIDSESKYGRNSKQWEALLKSIYWIFDNTNIFRKVERETLDEMILTKLLDLKYFNVIAKVFTGKFCKLPLERSQQLIMKYAWYHYKHATNCDPTIGSLKNSLECLDLIGENTKDCDQLRTLIDANRALLQWKISFTPGVPVTPKQILEINDPQKIIYRILELNSGSYKHANVLFGLMKSLIIGLNSYYLDKTFIYAKGDEDDEELNPLLNKVKLTCLDFASADDSNFAYALSVELLNVAVENKLKFPELFLMISEKWFSFFQFVKNEIEESPSLQSVDRKLSILGQLILVTPTEFNIPVLEHWQLLNTEREQLSGQAERFDGNLGSTFLHQHHDINTFQL
;
A
#
# COMPACT_ATOMS: atom_id res chain seq x y z
N MET A 1 51.39 -39.00 70.64
CA MET A 1 51.72 -40.17 69.79
C MET A 1 50.97 -40.12 68.46
N ASP A 2 49.86 -39.37 68.38
CA ASP A 2 49.14 -39.08 67.13
C ASP A 2 49.79 -38.00 66.23
N GLU A 3 50.64 -37.11 66.76
CA GLU A 3 51.35 -36.09 65.94
C GLU A 3 52.52 -36.64 65.10
N VAL A 4 53.20 -37.70 65.56
CA VAL A 4 54.37 -38.27 64.84
C VAL A 4 53.93 -39.16 63.66
N ILE A 5 52.72 -39.73 63.73
CA ILE A 5 52.11 -40.48 62.61
C ILE A 5 51.50 -39.52 61.57
N ALA A 6 51.27 -38.25 61.93
CA ALA A 6 50.75 -37.22 61.03
C ALA A 6 51.82 -36.70 60.05
N THR A 7 53.07 -36.50 60.50
CA THR A 7 54.17 -35.96 59.68
C THR A 7 54.71 -36.94 58.64
N ASP A 8 54.89 -38.22 58.97
CA ASP A 8 55.40 -39.24 58.02
C ASP A 8 54.49 -39.43 56.79
N SER A 9 53.19 -39.25 56.99
CA SER A 9 52.19 -39.37 55.93
C SER A 9 52.09 -38.15 55.01
N GLU A 10 52.37 -36.93 55.49
CA GLU A 10 52.33 -35.74 54.63
C GLU A 10 53.54 -35.70 53.69
N VAL A 11 54.72 -36.05 54.21
CA VAL A 11 55.92 -36.22 53.39
C VAL A 11 55.72 -37.33 52.34
N LEU A 12 55.01 -38.40 52.69
CA LEU A 12 54.65 -39.45 51.73
C LEU A 12 53.74 -38.91 50.61
N TYR A 13 52.72 -38.11 50.92
CA TYR A 13 51.87 -37.47 49.89
C TYR A 13 52.69 -36.49 49.04
N ALA A 14 53.58 -35.68 49.64
CA ALA A 14 54.46 -34.79 48.91
C ALA A 14 55.34 -35.55 47.89
N LYS A 15 55.96 -36.65 48.33
CA LYS A 15 56.77 -37.51 47.47
C LYS A 15 55.95 -38.14 46.36
N ALA A 16 54.74 -38.61 46.67
CA ALA A 16 53.84 -39.20 45.67
C ALA A 16 53.40 -38.18 44.62
N ILE A 17 53.09 -36.94 44.99
CA ILE A 17 52.75 -35.86 44.04
C ILE A 17 53.91 -35.57 43.09
N LEU A 18 55.11 -35.38 43.62
CA LEU A 18 56.28 -35.05 42.81
C LEU A 18 56.68 -36.22 41.88
N ALA A 19 56.57 -37.46 42.36
CA ALA A 19 56.80 -38.65 41.53
C ALA A 19 55.74 -38.80 40.42
N LEU A 20 54.47 -38.53 40.74
CA LEU A 20 53.37 -38.53 39.76
C LEU A 20 53.55 -37.42 38.73
N ASP A 21 53.81 -36.19 39.16
CA ASP A 21 54.01 -35.02 38.29
C ASP A 21 55.11 -35.29 37.26
N TYR A 22 56.24 -35.84 37.69
CA TYR A 22 57.29 -36.27 36.77
C TYR A 22 56.82 -37.33 35.77
N THR A 23 56.16 -38.39 36.26
CA THR A 23 55.70 -39.50 35.41
C THR A 23 54.67 -39.01 34.38
N LEU A 24 53.80 -38.09 34.78
CA LEU A 24 52.81 -37.46 33.92
C LEU A 24 53.45 -36.50 32.90
N SER A 25 54.46 -35.74 33.31
CA SER A 25 55.19 -34.79 32.47
C SER A 25 56.02 -35.48 31.39
N GLU A 26 56.69 -36.60 31.72
CA GLU A 26 57.45 -37.36 30.71
C GLU A 26 56.57 -38.15 29.75
N TYR A 27 55.38 -38.59 30.19
CA TYR A 27 54.41 -39.33 29.38
C TYR A 27 55.06 -40.39 28.45
N ILE A 28 55.90 -41.27 29.00
CA ILE A 28 56.66 -42.26 28.20
C ILE A 28 55.73 -43.22 27.45
N SER A 29 54.68 -43.71 28.11
CA SER A 29 53.63 -44.54 27.52
C SER A 29 52.33 -44.45 28.32
N SER A 30 51.20 -44.78 27.68
CA SER A 30 49.89 -44.86 28.35
C SER A 30 49.90 -45.86 29.50
N ASP A 31 50.61 -46.98 29.33
CA ASP A 31 50.67 -48.04 30.34
C ASP A 31 51.51 -47.62 31.55
N ASN A 32 52.58 -46.82 31.35
CA ASN A 32 53.38 -46.30 32.44
C ASN A 32 52.56 -45.35 33.33
N VAL A 33 51.84 -44.41 32.69
CA VAL A 33 50.97 -43.46 33.40
C VAL A 33 49.82 -44.19 34.08
N ALA A 34 49.15 -45.13 33.41
CA ALA A 34 48.10 -45.95 34.01
C ALA A 34 48.61 -46.68 35.25
N ASN A 35 49.73 -47.41 35.16
CA ASN A 35 50.31 -48.15 36.28
C ASN A 35 50.69 -47.23 37.46
N ALA A 36 51.25 -46.05 37.19
CA ALA A 36 51.57 -45.07 38.23
C ALA A 36 50.30 -44.56 38.94
N LEU A 37 49.23 -44.29 38.19
CA LEU A 37 47.94 -43.87 38.74
C LEU A 37 47.26 -44.98 39.56
N LEU A 38 47.36 -46.24 39.15
CA LEU A 38 46.87 -47.37 39.96
C LEU A 38 47.66 -47.50 41.27
N ARG A 39 48.97 -47.22 41.19
CA ARG A 39 49.94 -46.99 42.28
C ARG A 39 49.31 -46.26 43.48
N VAL A 40 48.65 -45.14 43.16
CA VAL A 40 48.26 -44.11 44.13
C VAL A 40 46.82 -44.22 44.61
N VAL A 41 45.99 -45.10 44.01
CA VAL A 41 44.58 -45.32 44.42
C VAL A 41 44.43 -45.55 45.92
N PRO A 42 45.23 -46.41 46.58
CA PRO A 42 45.02 -46.64 48.00
C PRO A 42 45.56 -45.51 48.89
N LEU A 43 46.48 -44.66 48.40
CA LEU A 43 46.88 -43.41 49.07
C LEU A 43 45.75 -42.37 49.03
N VAL A 44 45.05 -42.26 47.89
CA VAL A 44 43.85 -41.42 47.76
C VAL A 44 42.76 -41.89 48.73
N TYR A 45 42.53 -43.20 48.83
CA TYR A 45 41.59 -43.78 49.82
C TYR A 45 41.98 -43.42 51.25
N ARG A 46 43.26 -43.60 51.62
CA ARG A 46 43.77 -43.25 52.94
C ARG A 46 43.64 -41.76 53.26
N TYR A 47 43.90 -40.89 52.28
CA TYR A 47 43.72 -39.44 52.42
C TYR A 47 42.25 -39.09 52.70
N THR A 48 41.31 -39.63 51.94
CA THR A 48 39.86 -39.34 52.12
C THR A 48 39.26 -39.85 53.44
N LYS A 49 39.92 -40.78 54.14
CA LYS A 49 39.50 -41.29 55.46
C LYS A 49 40.07 -40.48 56.64
N ARG A 50 40.90 -39.46 56.38
CA ARG A 50 41.59 -38.67 57.41
C ARG A 50 40.93 -37.30 57.65
N ASP A 51 41.24 -36.68 58.79
CA ASP A 51 40.75 -35.37 59.23
C ASP A 51 41.20 -34.24 58.25
N PRO A 52 40.35 -33.26 57.88
CA PRO A 52 40.54 -32.33 56.74
C PRO A 52 41.60 -31.22 56.95
N LYS A 53 42.56 -31.40 57.86
CA LYS A 53 43.59 -30.40 58.21
C LYS A 53 44.97 -30.67 57.60
N ALA A 54 45.07 -31.59 56.64
CA ALA A 54 46.34 -31.91 55.98
C ALA A 54 46.83 -30.71 55.14
N GLN A 55 48.13 -30.42 55.17
CA GLN A 55 48.72 -29.32 54.41
C GLN A 55 48.87 -29.60 52.91
N ILE A 56 48.76 -30.87 52.50
CA ILE A 56 48.86 -31.32 51.12
C ILE A 56 47.59 -32.08 50.76
N ASN A 57 46.88 -31.58 49.74
CA ASN A 57 45.69 -32.23 49.22
C ASN A 57 46.09 -33.42 48.32
N PHE A 58 45.71 -34.64 48.71
CA PHE A 58 45.94 -35.86 47.92
C PHE A 58 44.63 -36.55 47.54
N SER A 59 43.59 -35.76 47.29
CA SER A 59 42.29 -36.26 46.81
C SER A 59 42.36 -36.74 45.36
N ALA A 60 41.36 -37.54 44.95
CA ALA A 60 41.21 -37.93 43.55
C ALA A 60 41.15 -36.69 42.64
N ASN A 61 40.45 -35.63 43.07
CA ASN A 61 40.39 -34.35 42.37
C ASN A 61 41.74 -33.72 42.11
N GLN A 62 42.61 -33.71 43.11
CA GLN A 62 43.94 -33.14 42.97
C GLN A 62 44.76 -33.91 41.93
N ILE A 63 44.65 -35.24 41.95
CA ILE A 63 45.33 -36.09 40.97
C ILE A 63 44.78 -35.85 39.56
N VAL A 64 43.47 -35.69 39.39
CA VAL A 64 42.88 -35.32 38.09
C VAL A 64 43.38 -33.95 37.62
N GLY A 65 43.47 -32.97 38.52
CA GLY A 65 44.08 -31.67 38.24
C GLY A 65 45.54 -31.79 37.79
N LEU A 66 46.34 -32.61 38.48
CA LEU A 66 47.73 -32.89 38.13
C LEU A 66 47.85 -33.55 36.75
N ILE A 67 46.96 -34.50 36.42
CA ILE A 67 46.91 -35.09 35.07
C ILE A 67 46.60 -34.00 34.03
N LEU A 68 45.63 -33.12 34.31
CA LEU A 68 45.22 -32.06 33.41
C LEU A 68 46.37 -31.09 33.11
N SER A 69 47.18 -30.73 34.10
CA SER A 69 48.27 -29.75 34.01
C SER A 69 49.57 -30.34 33.45
N SER A 70 49.98 -31.50 33.95
CA SER A 70 51.32 -32.06 33.75
C SER A 70 51.46 -32.80 32.41
N VAL A 71 50.40 -33.46 31.93
CA VAL A 71 50.47 -34.22 30.67
C VAL A 71 50.53 -33.28 29.47
N SER A 72 51.54 -33.45 28.62
CA SER A 72 51.73 -32.69 27.37
C SER A 72 50.50 -32.73 26.44
N LEU A 73 50.26 -31.65 25.70
CA LEU A 73 49.19 -31.53 24.72
C LEU A 73 49.40 -32.39 23.47
N ASN A 74 50.59 -32.97 23.28
CA ASN A 74 50.80 -33.88 22.14
C ASN A 74 50.19 -35.28 22.36
N SER A 75 49.72 -35.57 23.58
CA SER A 75 49.13 -36.86 23.94
C SER A 75 47.69 -36.97 23.42
N PRO A 76 47.30 -38.08 22.75
CA PRO A 76 45.94 -38.29 22.25
C PRO A 76 44.92 -38.27 23.39
N ILE A 77 43.86 -37.49 23.23
CA ILE A 77 42.84 -37.27 24.26
C ILE A 77 42.10 -38.57 24.61
N GLU A 78 41.87 -39.47 23.64
CA GLU A 78 41.15 -40.72 23.86
C GLU A 78 41.95 -41.66 24.77
N LYS A 79 43.28 -41.71 24.58
CA LYS A 79 44.17 -42.50 25.43
C LYS A 79 44.21 -41.95 26.85
N LEU A 80 44.29 -40.63 26.99
CA LEU A 80 44.33 -39.99 28.30
C LEU A 80 43.01 -40.11 29.04
N SER A 81 41.88 -39.90 28.35
CA SER A 81 40.54 -40.11 28.87
C SER A 81 40.30 -41.57 29.27
N LYS A 82 40.82 -42.55 28.52
CA LYS A 82 40.77 -43.96 28.93
C LYS A 82 41.50 -44.20 30.24
N ILE A 83 42.75 -43.72 30.34
CA ILE A 83 43.57 -43.86 31.55
C ILE A 83 42.85 -43.24 32.76
N LEU A 84 42.25 -42.06 32.58
CA LEU A 84 41.51 -41.39 33.63
C LEU A 84 40.24 -42.16 34.02
N SER A 85 39.45 -42.62 33.04
CA SER A 85 38.24 -43.40 33.29
C SER A 85 38.57 -44.70 34.03
N ASP A 86 39.66 -45.36 33.64
CA ASP A 86 40.16 -46.56 34.31
C ASP A 86 40.56 -46.22 35.74
N PHE A 87 41.40 -45.20 35.98
CA PHE A 87 41.82 -44.76 37.31
C PHE A 87 40.64 -44.47 38.24
N LEU A 88 39.68 -43.65 37.81
CA LEU A 88 38.49 -43.33 38.61
C LEU A 88 37.60 -44.56 38.84
N SER A 89 37.49 -45.48 37.86
CA SER A 89 36.78 -46.75 38.05
C SER A 89 37.47 -47.65 39.07
N GLN A 90 38.80 -47.66 39.10
CA GLN A 90 39.56 -48.40 40.10
C GLN A 90 39.37 -47.80 41.49
N CYS A 91 39.37 -46.47 41.62
CA CYS A 91 39.00 -45.80 42.86
C CYS A 91 37.61 -46.29 43.34
N LEU A 92 36.58 -46.27 42.48
CA LEU A 92 35.24 -46.79 42.86
C LEU A 92 35.32 -48.25 43.34
N SER A 93 35.98 -49.12 42.58
CA SER A 93 36.10 -50.53 42.93
C SER A 93 36.84 -50.74 44.27
N TYR A 94 37.89 -49.95 44.52
CA TYR A 94 38.71 -50.04 45.72
C TYR A 94 37.91 -49.67 46.98
N SER A 95 37.05 -48.65 46.90
CA SER A 95 36.17 -48.29 48.02
C SER A 95 35.18 -49.40 48.41
N CYS A 96 34.81 -50.26 47.46
CA CYS A 96 33.92 -51.40 47.69
C CYS A 96 34.68 -52.65 48.19
N SER A 97 35.95 -52.80 47.84
CA SER A 97 36.80 -53.92 48.28
C SER A 97 37.60 -53.56 49.53
N LEU A 98 37.02 -53.78 50.71
CA LEU A 98 37.77 -53.68 51.98
C LEU A 98 38.83 -54.79 52.04
N GLY A 99 40.11 -54.45 51.79
CA GLY A 99 41.25 -55.25 52.24
C GLY A 99 42.22 -55.77 51.17
N GLN A 100 42.74 -54.90 50.29
CA GLN A 100 43.96 -55.21 49.53
C GLN A 100 45.19 -54.51 50.14
N SER A 101 46.36 -55.13 49.96
CA SER A 101 47.66 -54.75 50.52
C SER A 101 48.06 -53.30 50.17
N ASP A 102 48.32 -52.51 51.20
CA ASP A 102 48.80 -51.11 51.19
C ASP A 102 50.29 -50.99 50.79
N ASP A 103 50.73 -51.62 49.68
CA ASP A 103 52.12 -51.48 49.22
C ASP A 103 52.28 -50.36 48.18
N PHE A 104 52.59 -49.17 48.68
CA PHE A 104 52.79 -47.93 47.91
C PHE A 104 54.24 -47.66 47.54
N THR A 105 55.17 -48.48 48.05
CA THR A 105 56.61 -48.28 47.84
C THR A 105 56.98 -48.39 46.36
N LEU A 106 56.20 -49.18 45.61
CA LEU A 106 56.31 -49.38 44.18
C LEU A 106 56.14 -48.09 43.36
N ILE A 107 55.49 -47.02 43.85
CA ILE A 107 55.39 -45.74 43.10
C ILE A 107 56.78 -45.12 42.90
N PHE A 108 57.71 -45.39 43.82
CA PHE A 108 59.07 -44.88 43.78
C PHE A 108 60.04 -45.78 42.99
N ASP A 109 59.57 -46.94 42.52
CA ASP A 109 60.38 -47.88 41.76
C ASP A 109 60.52 -47.42 40.29
N ASN A 110 61.76 -47.42 39.81
CA ASN A 110 62.17 -47.00 38.45
C ASN A 110 62.10 -45.49 38.18
N LEU A 111 62.05 -44.64 39.21
CA LEU A 111 62.31 -43.22 39.05
C LEU A 111 63.77 -42.99 38.62
N PRO A 112 64.06 -42.02 37.73
CA PRO A 112 65.42 -41.68 37.38
C PRO A 112 66.24 -41.36 38.63
N PRO A 113 67.55 -41.68 38.65
CA PRO A 113 68.40 -41.46 39.82
C PRO A 113 68.38 -40.02 40.34
N ILE A 114 68.23 -39.05 39.43
CA ILE A 114 68.14 -37.63 39.75
C ILE A 114 66.89 -37.33 40.59
N ILE A 115 65.74 -37.91 40.24
CA ILE A 115 64.48 -37.69 40.94
C ILE A 115 64.40 -38.49 42.22
N ALA A 116 64.90 -39.72 42.23
CA ALA A 116 65.04 -40.50 43.46
C ALA A 116 65.94 -39.78 44.50
N GLN A 117 67.01 -39.11 44.04
CA GLN A 117 67.85 -38.26 44.88
C GLN A 117 67.12 -36.99 45.35
N SER A 118 66.38 -36.31 44.47
CA SER A 118 65.58 -35.13 44.82
C SER A 118 64.49 -35.45 45.86
N LEU A 119 63.85 -36.62 45.76
CA LEU A 119 62.85 -37.11 46.72
C LEU A 119 63.45 -37.54 48.07
N SER A 120 64.78 -37.53 48.19
CA SER A 120 65.54 -37.86 49.41
C SER A 120 66.12 -36.62 50.11
N LEU A 121 65.80 -35.41 49.64
CA LEU A 121 66.22 -34.12 50.21
C LEU A 121 65.38 -33.71 51.45
N ASN A 122 65.67 -32.54 52.03
CA ASN A 122 65.02 -32.01 53.24
C ASN A 122 63.48 -32.01 53.13
N GLU A 123 62.79 -32.48 54.18
CA GLU A 123 61.32 -32.59 54.24
C GLU A 123 60.62 -31.24 53.99
N GLU A 124 61.18 -30.14 54.49
CA GLU A 124 60.61 -28.80 54.30
C GLU A 124 60.64 -28.36 52.83
N GLU A 125 61.72 -28.68 52.10
CA GLU A 125 61.86 -28.36 50.69
C GLU A 125 60.95 -29.24 49.82
N LEU A 126 60.78 -30.52 50.18
CA LEU A 126 59.85 -31.44 49.52
C LEU A 126 58.39 -30.98 49.68
N MET A 127 58.00 -30.62 50.90
CA MET A 127 56.66 -30.10 51.18
C MET A 127 56.41 -28.79 50.41
N LYS A 128 57.40 -27.91 50.32
CA LYS A 128 57.31 -26.68 49.54
C LYS A 128 57.18 -26.96 48.03
N ALA A 129 57.99 -27.85 47.48
CA ALA A 129 57.93 -28.22 46.06
C ALA A 129 56.60 -28.87 45.68
N ALA A 130 56.08 -29.77 46.52
CA ALA A 130 54.77 -30.38 46.31
C ALA A 130 53.63 -29.35 46.37
N LYS A 131 53.69 -28.39 47.31
CA LYS A 131 52.73 -27.28 47.37
C LYS A 131 52.78 -26.41 46.11
N CYS A 132 53.96 -26.00 45.66
CA CYS A 132 54.08 -25.22 44.42
C CYS A 132 53.57 -25.98 43.19
N THR A 133 53.75 -27.31 43.15
CA THR A 133 53.21 -28.16 42.07
C THR A 133 51.69 -28.22 42.10
N ILE A 134 51.10 -28.37 43.30
CA ILE A 134 49.65 -28.27 43.50
C ILE A 134 49.13 -26.90 43.09
N GLU A 135 49.74 -25.82 43.56
CA GLU A 135 49.35 -24.44 43.24
C GLU A 135 49.38 -24.19 41.72
N ALA A 136 50.45 -24.60 41.04
CA ALA A 136 50.54 -24.48 39.57
C ALA A 136 49.49 -25.33 38.85
N SER A 137 49.21 -26.54 39.36
CA SER A 137 48.15 -27.38 38.83
C SER A 137 46.76 -26.77 39.04
N ASP A 138 46.53 -26.16 40.19
CA ASP A 138 45.27 -25.49 40.53
C ASP A 138 45.07 -24.24 39.68
N GLU A 139 46.13 -23.46 39.41
CA GLU A 139 46.08 -22.32 38.48
C GLU A 139 45.63 -22.75 37.08
N VAL A 140 46.19 -23.84 36.55
CA VAL A 140 45.79 -24.41 35.25
C VAL A 140 44.36 -24.91 35.29
N ALA A 141 43.98 -25.61 36.35
CA ALA A 141 42.66 -26.17 36.50
C ALA A 141 41.58 -25.07 36.65
N ILE A 142 41.86 -23.98 37.37
CA ILE A 142 40.99 -22.79 37.47
C ILE A 142 40.85 -22.13 36.09
N LYS A 143 41.97 -21.93 35.39
CA LYS A 143 41.98 -21.28 34.07
C LYS A 143 41.06 -21.99 33.08
N TYR A 144 41.04 -23.32 33.06
CA TYR A 144 40.24 -24.12 32.14
C TYR A 144 38.94 -24.67 32.75
N GLN A 145 38.44 -24.04 33.82
CA GLN A 145 37.17 -24.37 34.46
C GLN A 145 37.01 -25.84 34.87
N TYR A 146 38.03 -26.42 35.50
CA TYR A 146 37.87 -27.68 36.20
C TYR A 146 37.16 -27.43 37.55
N ASP A 147 35.83 -27.50 37.53
CA ASP A 147 34.89 -27.08 38.58
C ASP A 147 34.94 -27.87 39.92
N TYR A 148 35.91 -28.78 40.09
CA TYR A 148 36.03 -29.66 41.27
C TYR A 148 37.23 -29.32 42.16
N LEU A 149 37.88 -28.17 41.96
CA LEU A 149 38.92 -27.70 42.88
C LEU A 149 38.29 -27.29 44.22
N GLY A 150 38.81 -27.82 45.32
CA GLY A 150 38.40 -27.45 46.68
C GLY A 150 37.16 -28.14 47.26
N LYS A 151 36.38 -28.89 46.47
CA LYS A 151 35.39 -29.83 47.05
C LYS A 151 36.13 -31.08 47.49
N GLU A 152 36.23 -31.31 48.80
CA GLU A 152 36.73 -32.59 49.33
C GLU A 152 35.94 -33.72 48.66
N SER A 153 36.60 -34.57 47.87
CA SER A 153 36.02 -35.77 47.25
C SER A 153 35.72 -36.82 48.32
N SER A 154 34.89 -36.48 49.30
CA SER A 154 34.51 -37.35 50.40
C SER A 154 33.55 -38.44 49.94
N SER A 155 32.88 -38.25 48.79
CA SER A 155 31.96 -39.22 48.23
C SER A 155 32.64 -40.05 47.13
N TRP A 156 32.94 -41.31 47.48
CA TRP A 156 33.38 -42.36 46.53
C TRP A 156 32.17 -42.91 45.78
N ASP A 157 31.41 -42.03 45.15
CA ASP A 157 30.21 -42.39 44.41
C ASP A 157 30.42 -42.18 42.90
N ARG A 158 29.71 -42.99 42.13
CA ARG A 158 29.83 -43.00 40.68
C ARG A 158 29.49 -41.64 40.05
N SER A 159 28.46 -40.96 40.53
CA SER A 159 28.01 -39.68 39.99
C SER A 159 29.08 -38.60 40.13
N SER A 160 29.78 -38.56 41.27
CA SER A 160 30.89 -37.62 41.50
C SER A 160 32.05 -37.85 40.53
N TYR A 161 32.40 -39.09 40.23
CA TYR A 161 33.49 -39.39 39.29
C TYR A 161 33.08 -39.24 37.82
N GLU A 162 31.82 -39.50 37.47
CA GLU A 162 31.28 -39.16 36.15
C GLU A 162 31.36 -37.65 35.89
N LEU A 163 31.08 -36.83 36.92
CA LEU A 163 31.26 -35.37 36.86
C LEU A 163 32.72 -34.95 36.76
N MET A 164 33.62 -35.54 37.57
CA MET A 164 35.07 -35.26 37.46
C MET A 164 35.61 -35.60 36.07
N PHE A 165 35.19 -36.75 35.52
CA PHE A 165 35.56 -37.18 34.19
C PHE A 165 35.07 -36.21 33.11
N PHE A 166 33.80 -35.77 33.20
CA PHE A 166 33.24 -34.73 32.34
C PHE A 166 34.04 -33.42 32.43
N SER A 167 34.24 -32.88 33.63
CA SER A 167 34.97 -31.63 33.87
C SER A 167 36.41 -31.71 33.36
N PHE A 168 37.07 -32.85 33.52
CA PHE A 168 38.40 -33.08 32.95
C PHE A 168 38.40 -33.04 31.43
N CYS A 169 37.49 -33.76 30.78
CA CYS A 169 37.43 -33.79 29.31
C CYS A 169 37.20 -32.38 28.74
N ARG A 170 36.24 -31.64 29.32
CA ARG A 170 35.96 -30.23 28.96
C ARG A 170 37.18 -29.33 29.15
N ALA A 171 37.78 -29.34 30.34
CA ALA A 171 38.96 -28.53 30.64
C ALA A 171 40.16 -28.87 29.74
N ARG A 172 40.31 -30.16 29.40
CA ARG A 172 41.36 -30.61 28.48
C ARG A 172 41.12 -30.08 27.07
N ILE A 173 39.89 -30.14 26.56
CA ILE A 173 39.53 -29.60 25.25
C ILE A 173 39.74 -28.08 25.21
N PHE A 174 39.30 -27.35 26.24
CA PHE A 174 39.57 -25.92 26.38
C PHE A 174 41.06 -25.60 26.34
N ARG A 175 41.87 -26.39 27.07
CA ARG A 175 43.32 -26.26 27.03
C ARG A 175 43.87 -26.48 25.62
N HIS A 176 43.49 -27.55 24.93
CA HIS A 176 43.94 -27.80 23.56
C HIS A 176 43.52 -26.68 22.59
N ASN A 177 42.28 -26.23 22.66
CA ASN A 177 41.74 -25.19 21.77
C ASN A 177 42.41 -23.83 21.97
N GLU A 178 42.81 -23.45 23.18
CA GLU A 178 43.54 -22.19 23.41
C GLU A 178 44.91 -22.17 22.71
N PHE A 179 45.61 -23.31 22.68
CA PHE A 179 46.92 -23.43 22.01
C PHE A 179 46.79 -23.64 20.50
N ASP A 180 45.74 -24.33 20.05
CA ASP A 180 45.42 -24.57 18.65
C ASP A 180 43.93 -24.37 18.40
N LEU A 181 43.56 -23.19 17.89
CA LEU A 181 42.17 -22.84 17.57
C LEU A 181 41.57 -23.74 16.48
N SER A 182 42.40 -24.44 15.71
CA SER A 182 41.95 -25.41 14.70
C SER A 182 41.75 -26.82 15.25
N PHE A 183 42.03 -27.03 16.54
CA PHE A 183 41.83 -28.32 17.18
C PHE A 183 40.34 -28.70 17.15
N VAL A 184 40.07 -29.87 16.58
CA VAL A 184 38.73 -30.45 16.49
C VAL A 184 38.73 -31.84 17.11
N LEU A 185 37.83 -32.07 18.06
CA LEU A 185 37.55 -33.41 18.53
C LEU A 185 36.66 -34.13 17.51
N SER A 186 37.26 -35.05 16.74
CA SER A 186 36.49 -35.78 15.73
C SER A 186 35.38 -36.64 16.34
N GLU A 187 34.27 -36.81 15.62
CA GLU A 187 33.15 -37.66 16.07
C GLU A 187 33.60 -39.07 16.43
N LYS A 188 34.57 -39.64 15.68
CA LYS A 188 35.14 -40.95 15.98
C LYS A 188 35.81 -40.98 17.37
N MET A 189 36.57 -39.93 17.70
CA MET A 189 37.26 -39.81 18.99
C MET A 189 36.25 -39.67 20.13
N LEU A 190 35.19 -38.88 19.92
CA LEU A 190 34.09 -38.81 20.88
C LEU A 190 33.42 -40.17 21.10
N GLN A 191 33.11 -40.91 20.03
CA GLN A 191 32.49 -42.23 20.15
C GLN A 191 33.37 -43.22 20.92
N GLU A 192 34.69 -43.13 20.78
CA GLU A 192 35.63 -43.90 21.60
C GLU A 192 35.57 -43.47 23.07
N VAL A 193 35.54 -42.15 23.36
CA VAL A 193 35.42 -41.63 24.73
C VAL A 193 34.09 -42.02 25.37
N LEU A 194 32.97 -41.93 24.64
CA LEU A 194 31.63 -42.27 25.14
C LEU A 194 31.46 -43.76 25.49
N GLN A 195 32.33 -44.64 24.97
CA GLN A 195 32.35 -46.07 25.34
C GLN A 195 32.97 -46.35 26.72
N PHE A 196 33.63 -45.36 27.33
CA PHE A 196 34.28 -45.53 28.63
C PHE A 196 33.27 -45.59 29.79
N SER A 197 33.67 -46.27 30.85
CA SER A 197 32.80 -46.65 31.98
C SER A 197 32.17 -45.47 32.72
N LEU A 198 32.82 -44.31 32.71
CA LEU A 198 32.41 -43.10 33.42
C LEU A 198 31.93 -41.98 32.48
N SER A 199 31.75 -42.28 31.19
CA SER A 199 31.17 -41.34 30.25
C SER A 199 29.71 -41.08 30.58
N SER A 200 29.36 -39.79 30.67
CA SER A 200 28.03 -39.34 31.08
C SER A 200 27.28 -38.70 29.92
N LYS A 201 25.95 -38.71 30.00
CA LYS A 201 25.09 -37.98 29.06
C LYS A 201 25.38 -36.48 29.05
N GLN A 202 25.94 -35.94 30.13
CA GLN A 202 26.34 -34.54 30.22
C GLN A 202 27.52 -34.22 29.29
N LEU A 203 28.49 -35.13 29.15
CA LEU A 203 29.59 -34.98 28.20
C LEU A 203 29.08 -34.99 26.76
N GLU A 204 28.20 -35.95 26.44
CA GLU A 204 27.57 -36.05 25.13
C GLU A 204 26.77 -34.78 24.78
N ASN A 205 25.92 -34.32 25.71
CA ASN A 205 25.13 -33.10 25.53
C ASN A 205 25.99 -31.85 25.37
N TRP A 206 27.09 -31.73 26.12
CA TRP A 206 28.02 -30.60 25.97
C TRP A 206 28.76 -30.64 24.64
N PHE A 207 29.18 -31.81 24.17
CA PHE A 207 29.84 -31.93 22.87
C PHE A 207 28.91 -31.50 21.73
N TYR A 208 27.74 -32.15 21.59
CA TYR A 208 26.80 -31.85 20.51
C TYR A 208 26.11 -30.50 20.67
N GLY A 209 26.09 -29.95 21.88
CA GLY A 209 25.40 -28.73 22.24
C GLY A 209 26.29 -27.48 22.35
N PHE A 210 27.60 -27.63 22.51
CA PHE A 210 28.53 -26.50 22.69
C PHE A 210 29.73 -26.60 21.77
N ASP A 211 30.53 -27.66 21.90
CA ASP A 211 31.81 -27.81 21.17
C ASP A 211 31.59 -27.94 19.65
N TYR A 212 30.78 -28.91 19.23
CA TYR A 212 30.51 -29.20 17.82
C TYR A 212 29.79 -28.03 17.09
N PRO A 213 28.77 -27.37 17.67
CA PRO A 213 28.20 -26.15 17.10
C PRO A 213 29.20 -25.03 16.83
N LEU A 214 30.14 -24.82 17.74
CA LEU A 214 31.16 -23.76 17.63
C LEU A 214 32.29 -24.14 16.67
N GLU A 215 32.67 -25.41 16.63
CA GLU A 215 33.53 -25.96 15.59
C GLU A 215 32.91 -25.71 14.20
N HIS A 216 31.62 -25.99 14.06
CA HIS A 216 30.90 -25.71 12.83
C HIS A 216 30.89 -24.21 12.50
N LEU A 217 30.66 -23.34 13.49
CA LEU A 217 30.70 -21.88 13.33
C LEU A 217 32.07 -21.38 12.87
N SER A 218 33.16 -21.98 13.37
CA SER A 218 34.55 -21.62 13.02
C SER A 218 34.88 -21.75 11.53
N LYS A 219 34.09 -22.52 10.78
CA LYS A 219 34.21 -22.65 9.32
C LYS A 219 33.79 -21.38 8.57
N PHE A 220 33.00 -20.52 9.21
CA PHE A 220 32.40 -19.34 8.60
C PHE A 220 32.99 -18.03 9.13
N THR A 221 33.37 -18.00 10.41
CA THR A 221 33.92 -16.83 11.10
C THR A 221 35.02 -17.23 12.08
N GLU A 222 35.86 -16.26 12.46
CA GLU A 222 36.77 -16.45 13.58
C GLU A 222 35.98 -16.56 14.89
N VAL A 223 36.17 -17.68 15.60
CA VAL A 223 35.57 -17.93 16.91
C VAL A 223 36.68 -17.77 17.95
N PRO A 224 36.45 -17.02 19.05
CA PRO A 224 37.43 -16.88 20.12
C PRO A 224 37.71 -18.25 20.78
N PRO A 225 38.79 -18.37 21.58
CA PRO A 225 39.02 -19.58 22.36
C PRO A 225 37.76 -20.03 23.10
N LEU A 226 37.44 -21.33 23.08
CA LEU A 226 36.19 -21.86 23.64
C LEU A 226 35.99 -21.49 25.12
N VAL A 227 37.09 -21.40 25.88
CA VAL A 227 37.07 -20.95 27.28
C VAL A 227 36.66 -19.49 27.42
N ASP A 228 37.11 -18.62 26.52
CA ASP A 228 36.77 -17.20 26.49
C ASP A 228 35.32 -17.03 26.04
N PHE A 229 34.89 -17.80 25.03
CA PHE A 229 33.51 -17.80 24.54
C PHE A 229 32.52 -18.13 25.66
N ASP A 230 32.83 -19.12 26.49
CA ASP A 230 31.97 -19.57 27.58
C ASP A 230 32.00 -18.67 28.84
N THR A 231 33.06 -17.88 29.04
CA THR A 231 33.24 -17.09 30.29
C THR A 231 33.19 -15.59 30.13
N LEU A 232 33.74 -15.06 29.04
CA LEU A 232 33.91 -13.62 28.84
C LEU A 232 32.75 -13.01 28.06
N TYR A 233 32.16 -13.78 27.14
CA TYR A 233 31.03 -13.32 26.34
C TYR A 233 29.72 -13.52 27.08
N SER A 234 28.84 -12.52 27.04
CA SER A 234 27.48 -12.70 27.52
C SER A 234 26.71 -13.63 26.57
N ASP A 235 25.68 -14.30 27.08
CA ASP A 235 24.81 -15.17 26.26
C ASP A 235 24.27 -14.43 25.02
N ILE A 236 24.00 -13.13 25.13
CA ILE A 236 23.54 -12.33 23.99
C ILE A 236 24.65 -12.13 22.96
N ASP A 237 25.87 -11.82 23.39
CA ASP A 237 27.02 -11.62 22.48
C ASP A 237 27.37 -12.91 21.73
N GLN A 238 27.21 -14.06 22.39
CA GLN A 238 27.38 -15.38 21.79
C GLN A 238 26.35 -15.62 20.67
N ILE A 239 25.07 -15.33 20.93
CA ILE A 239 24.02 -15.42 19.92
C ILE A 239 24.24 -14.40 18.79
N ASP A 240 24.66 -13.18 19.14
CA ASP A 240 24.97 -12.12 18.18
C ASP A 240 26.07 -12.56 17.20
N LEU A 241 27.12 -13.24 17.66
CA LEU A 241 28.16 -13.77 16.79
C LEU A 241 27.60 -14.78 15.78
N ILE A 242 26.76 -15.72 16.24
CA ILE A 242 26.13 -16.74 15.39
C ILE A 242 25.23 -16.07 14.34
N MET A 243 24.37 -15.14 14.78
CA MET A 243 23.39 -14.49 13.92
C MET A 243 24.04 -13.53 12.92
N ASN A 244 25.04 -12.73 13.33
CA ASN A 244 25.76 -11.85 12.42
C ASN A 244 26.57 -12.64 11.38
N THR A 245 27.07 -13.82 11.74
CA THR A 245 27.71 -14.73 10.78
C THR A 245 26.69 -15.24 9.75
N ALA A 246 25.50 -15.68 10.19
CA ALA A 246 24.42 -16.10 9.29
C ALA A 246 23.98 -14.98 8.35
N ILE A 247 23.86 -13.75 8.85
CA ILE A 247 23.47 -12.57 8.06
C ILE A 247 24.55 -12.20 7.05
N SER A 248 25.82 -12.13 7.47
CA SER A 248 26.92 -11.68 6.61
C SER A 248 27.31 -12.69 5.52
N LYS A 249 27.15 -13.98 5.80
CA LYS A 249 27.43 -15.07 4.85
C LYS A 249 26.19 -15.59 4.12
N TRP A 250 25.00 -15.16 4.53
CA TRP A 250 23.70 -15.62 4.00
C TRP A 250 23.51 -17.15 4.08
N CYS A 251 23.92 -17.77 5.18
CA CYS A 251 23.89 -19.22 5.40
C CYS A 251 22.94 -19.64 6.54
N PHE A 252 21.70 -19.16 6.51
CA PHE A 252 20.71 -19.38 7.56
C PHE A 252 20.40 -20.87 7.81
N GLU A 253 20.17 -21.66 6.76
CA GLU A 253 19.83 -23.08 6.90
C GLU A 253 20.91 -23.88 7.62
N GLU A 254 22.16 -23.73 7.16
CA GLU A 254 23.29 -24.50 7.70
C GLU A 254 23.60 -24.09 9.14
N LEU A 255 23.71 -22.80 9.42
CA LEU A 255 24.00 -22.32 10.78
C LEU A 255 22.83 -22.52 11.74
N THR A 256 21.59 -22.44 11.28
CA THR A 256 20.43 -22.67 12.14
C THR A 256 20.35 -24.13 12.58
N ASN A 257 20.55 -25.06 11.64
CA ASN A 257 20.47 -26.50 11.88
C ASN A 257 21.65 -27.04 12.69
N SER A 258 22.87 -26.64 12.31
CA SER A 258 24.10 -27.27 12.83
C SER A 258 24.76 -26.46 13.95
N THR A 259 24.42 -25.18 14.13
CA THR A 259 25.00 -24.34 15.17
C THR A 259 23.93 -23.84 16.15
N LEU A 260 22.99 -23.00 15.71
CA LEU A 260 22.05 -22.29 16.58
C LEU A 260 21.14 -23.24 17.36
N ILE A 261 20.39 -24.13 16.70
CA ILE A 261 19.42 -25.00 17.38
C ILE A 261 20.10 -25.95 18.39
N PRO A 262 21.19 -26.66 18.05
CA PRO A 262 21.91 -27.47 19.03
C PRO A 262 22.40 -26.64 20.23
N TYR A 263 22.92 -25.42 19.96
CA TYR A 263 23.38 -24.50 21.00
C TYR A 263 22.26 -24.05 21.95
N LEU A 264 21.13 -23.62 21.40
CA LEU A 264 19.96 -23.21 22.19
C LEU A 264 19.38 -24.38 23.01
N ASN A 265 19.40 -25.59 22.48
CA ASN A 265 18.91 -26.78 23.20
C ASN A 265 19.85 -27.23 24.32
N TYR A 266 21.12 -26.84 24.28
CA TYR A 266 22.11 -27.21 25.30
C TYR A 266 21.84 -26.51 26.64
N ARG A 267 21.60 -25.19 26.62
CA ARG A 267 21.22 -24.39 27.80
C ARG A 267 19.92 -23.65 27.53
N PHE A 268 18.86 -24.00 28.27
CA PHE A 268 17.53 -23.43 28.07
C PHE A 268 17.49 -21.89 28.15
N GLN A 269 18.33 -21.28 29.00
CA GLN A 269 18.45 -19.81 29.15
C GLN A 269 18.85 -19.11 27.84
N LEU A 270 19.54 -19.81 26.93
CA LEU A 270 19.92 -19.23 25.64
C LEU A 270 18.72 -18.94 24.74
N TRP A 271 17.57 -19.60 24.96
CA TRP A 271 16.32 -19.24 24.27
C TRP A 271 15.82 -17.85 24.67
N ASP A 272 16.00 -17.44 25.92
CA ASP A 272 15.69 -16.08 26.36
C ASP A 272 16.69 -15.09 25.74
N ALA A 273 17.99 -15.40 25.72
CA ALA A 273 19.02 -14.58 25.06
C ALA A 273 18.76 -14.43 23.54
N PHE A 274 18.28 -15.47 22.87
CA PHE A 274 17.87 -15.42 21.47
C PHE A 274 16.64 -14.52 21.24
N ASN A 275 15.65 -14.57 22.13
CA ASN A 275 14.53 -13.65 22.09
C ASN A 275 14.98 -12.19 22.36
N GLU A 276 15.90 -11.97 23.29
CA GLU A 276 16.49 -10.64 23.54
C GLU A 276 17.27 -10.12 22.33
N TRP A 277 18.01 -10.99 21.65
CA TRP A 277 18.65 -10.66 20.37
C TRP A 277 17.61 -10.22 19.33
N LEU A 278 16.52 -10.98 19.19
CA LEU A 278 15.45 -10.66 18.24
C LEU A 278 14.74 -9.33 18.57
N ILE A 279 14.60 -9.00 19.87
CA ILE A 279 14.08 -7.70 20.32
C ILE A 279 15.03 -6.57 19.88
N LYS A 280 16.34 -6.68 20.17
CA LYS A 280 17.35 -5.69 19.75
C LYS A 280 17.40 -5.53 18.24
N PHE A 281 17.30 -6.64 17.49
CA PHE A 281 17.25 -6.62 16.04
C PHE A 281 15.96 -5.94 15.54
N GLY A 282 14.82 -6.21 16.16
CA GLY A 282 13.55 -5.56 15.87
C GLY A 282 13.57 -4.04 16.13
N ASP A 283 14.16 -3.59 17.24
CA ASP A 283 14.33 -2.16 17.53
C ASP A 283 15.21 -1.45 16.50
N LYS A 284 16.23 -2.14 15.97
CA LYS A 284 17.04 -1.65 14.85
C LYS A 284 16.19 -1.47 13.58
N ILE A 285 15.22 -2.34 13.33
CA ILE A 285 14.30 -2.23 12.18
C ILE A 285 13.40 -1.00 12.33
N ILE A 286 12.83 -0.79 13.50
CA ILE A 286 11.90 0.34 13.76
C ILE A 286 12.62 1.68 13.59
N CYS A 287 13.87 1.78 14.05
CA CYS A 287 14.67 2.99 13.95
C CYS A 287 15.23 3.25 12.54
N GLU A 288 15.08 2.32 11.60
CA GLU A 288 15.61 2.44 10.25
C GLU A 288 14.75 3.39 9.39
N THR A 289 15.41 4.32 8.70
CA THR A 289 14.74 5.34 7.88
C THR A 289 14.84 5.05 6.38
N GLU A 290 15.87 4.30 5.98
CA GLU A 290 16.15 3.94 4.59
C GLU A 290 15.32 2.75 4.13
N LYS A 291 14.55 2.95 3.06
CA LYS A 291 13.59 1.96 2.54
C LYS A 291 14.26 0.60 2.23
N ASP A 292 15.40 0.64 1.56
CA ASP A 292 16.10 -0.57 1.10
C ASP A 292 16.67 -1.37 2.27
N MET A 293 17.11 -0.69 3.33
CA MET A 293 17.58 -1.31 4.57
C MET A 293 16.43 -1.95 5.37
N VAL A 294 15.25 -1.30 5.43
CA VAL A 294 14.06 -1.93 6.03
C VAL A 294 13.70 -3.22 5.29
N VAL A 295 13.64 -3.19 3.96
CA VAL A 295 13.38 -4.40 3.15
C VAL A 295 14.42 -5.49 3.43
N TYR A 296 15.71 -5.13 3.47
CA TYR A 296 16.80 -6.05 3.77
C TYR A 296 16.64 -6.71 5.15
N HIS A 297 16.31 -5.93 6.18
CA HIS A 297 16.12 -6.50 7.52
C HIS A 297 14.88 -7.41 7.63
N TYR A 298 13.76 -7.09 6.96
CA TYR A 298 12.61 -8.00 6.92
C TYR A 298 12.92 -9.29 6.17
N LYS A 299 13.75 -9.25 5.12
CA LYS A 299 14.25 -10.47 4.46
C LYS A 299 15.07 -11.34 5.39
N ILE A 300 15.91 -10.74 6.26
CA ILE A 300 16.64 -11.50 7.28
C ILE A 300 15.67 -12.23 8.22
N VAL A 301 14.65 -11.53 8.73
CA VAL A 301 13.62 -12.15 9.58
C VAL A 301 12.91 -13.27 8.81
N LEU A 302 12.55 -13.05 7.55
CA LEU A 302 11.88 -14.05 6.73
C LEU A 302 12.77 -15.30 6.52
N GLU A 303 14.04 -15.14 6.16
CA GLU A 303 14.97 -16.27 5.98
C GLU A 303 15.17 -17.08 7.27
N LEU A 304 15.16 -16.42 8.43
CA LEU A 304 15.19 -17.09 9.73
C LEU A 304 13.92 -17.91 9.96
N ILE A 305 12.76 -17.37 9.64
CA ILE A 305 11.45 -18.02 9.83
C ILE A 305 11.18 -19.13 8.81
N ARG A 306 11.79 -19.07 7.62
CA ARG A 306 11.74 -20.14 6.61
C ARG A 306 12.40 -21.43 7.07
N GLN A 307 13.20 -21.40 8.15
CA GLN A 307 13.83 -22.59 8.70
C GLN A 307 12.81 -23.42 9.50
N ASP A 308 12.24 -24.44 8.85
CA ASP A 308 11.29 -25.39 9.45
C ASP A 308 11.83 -26.03 10.74
N SER A 309 13.14 -26.24 10.80
CA SER A 309 13.83 -26.78 11.97
C SER A 309 13.76 -25.85 13.18
N LEU A 310 13.89 -24.54 12.97
CA LEU A 310 13.78 -23.53 14.03
C LEU A 310 12.34 -23.49 14.56
N LEU A 311 11.35 -23.45 13.67
CA LEU A 311 9.95 -23.48 14.07
C LEU A 311 9.61 -24.74 14.86
N LYS A 312 10.11 -25.91 14.44
CA LYS A 312 9.97 -27.17 15.19
C LYS A 312 10.67 -27.10 16.55
N ALA A 313 11.86 -26.52 16.65
CA ALA A 313 12.59 -26.40 17.91
C ALA A 313 11.86 -25.47 18.90
N VAL A 314 11.42 -24.29 18.43
CA VAL A 314 10.64 -23.33 19.22
C VAL A 314 9.32 -23.94 19.68
N SER A 315 8.62 -24.71 18.83
CA SER A 315 7.34 -25.35 19.17
C SER A 315 7.40 -26.35 20.34
N LYS A 316 8.58 -26.83 20.71
CA LYS A 316 8.76 -27.74 21.87
C LYS A 316 8.59 -27.01 23.21
N HIS A 317 8.74 -25.69 23.22
CA HIS A 317 8.76 -24.87 24.43
C HIS A 317 7.69 -23.78 24.34
N SER A 318 6.55 -23.99 25.00
CA SER A 318 5.38 -23.09 24.88
C SER A 318 5.67 -21.65 25.30
N GLU A 319 6.43 -21.43 26.37
CA GLU A 319 6.77 -20.07 26.84
C GLU A 319 7.67 -19.33 25.83
N VAL A 320 8.70 -20.01 25.33
CA VAL A 320 9.62 -19.47 24.32
C VAL A 320 8.88 -19.17 23.02
N MET A 321 8.03 -20.10 22.58
CA MET A 321 7.19 -19.94 21.38
C MET A 321 6.28 -18.72 21.50
N ASN A 322 5.61 -18.56 22.64
CA ASN A 322 4.70 -17.44 22.86
C ASN A 322 5.43 -16.10 22.82
N LYS A 323 6.60 -15.98 23.49
CA LYS A 323 7.44 -14.77 23.42
C LYS A 323 7.91 -14.51 21.99
N PHE A 324 8.44 -15.53 21.32
CA PHE A 324 8.95 -15.45 19.95
C PHE A 324 7.90 -14.95 18.95
N VAL A 325 6.68 -15.51 19.00
CA VAL A 325 5.56 -15.09 18.16
C VAL A 325 5.15 -13.65 18.45
N SER A 326 5.03 -13.28 19.73
CA SER A 326 4.68 -11.90 20.12
C SER A 326 5.72 -10.87 19.66
N ILE A 327 7.01 -11.21 19.70
CA ILE A 327 8.11 -10.35 19.20
C ILE A 327 7.97 -10.15 17.69
N LEU A 328 7.81 -11.23 16.91
CA LEU A 328 7.70 -11.13 15.45
C LEU A 328 6.47 -10.34 14.99
N ILE A 329 5.33 -10.53 15.67
CA ILE A 329 4.14 -9.74 15.37
C ILE A 329 4.36 -8.27 15.73
N SER A 330 5.10 -7.98 16.81
CA SER A 330 5.48 -6.61 17.17
C SER A 330 6.37 -5.97 16.12
N ILE A 331 7.33 -6.71 15.56
CA ILE A 331 8.18 -6.25 14.44
C ILE A 331 7.31 -5.92 13.22
N ILE A 332 6.35 -6.76 12.88
CA ILE A 332 5.43 -6.49 11.77
C ILE A 332 4.57 -5.26 12.07
N TYR A 333 3.98 -5.17 13.26
CA TYR A 333 3.04 -4.11 13.61
C TYR A 333 3.69 -2.72 13.73
N LEU A 334 4.89 -2.63 14.31
CA LEU A 334 5.65 -1.39 14.45
C LEU A 334 6.46 -1.05 13.18
N CYS A 335 6.10 -1.62 12.02
CA CYS A 335 6.73 -1.30 10.75
C CYS A 335 6.70 0.23 10.52
N PRO A 336 7.85 0.90 10.35
CA PRO A 336 7.93 2.35 10.34
C PRO A 336 7.21 2.97 9.14
N LYS A 337 7.10 2.23 8.02
CA LYS A 337 6.43 2.66 6.78
C LYS A 337 5.76 1.47 6.11
N ALA A 338 4.56 1.63 5.58
CA ALA A 338 3.97 0.62 4.70
C ALA A 338 4.81 0.51 3.42
N ILE A 339 5.65 -0.52 3.29
CA ILE A 339 6.42 -0.84 2.09
C ILE A 339 5.85 -2.13 1.49
N LEU A 340 5.49 -2.13 0.20
CA LEU A 340 4.80 -3.27 -0.41
C LEU A 340 5.58 -4.59 -0.27
N GLU A 341 6.90 -4.56 -0.49
CA GLU A 341 7.79 -5.72 -0.34
C GLU A 341 7.80 -6.24 1.11
N VAL A 342 7.93 -5.34 2.08
CA VAL A 342 7.86 -5.66 3.52
C VAL A 342 6.51 -6.26 3.90
N LEU A 343 5.40 -5.76 3.33
CA LEU A 343 4.06 -6.30 3.60
C LEU A 343 3.88 -7.70 2.99
N VAL A 344 4.55 -8.02 1.88
CA VAL A 344 4.56 -9.38 1.31
C VAL A 344 5.36 -10.31 2.21
N ASP A 345 6.57 -9.90 2.61
CA ASP A 345 7.42 -10.69 3.52
C ASP A 345 6.72 -10.91 4.86
N SER A 346 6.03 -9.89 5.39
CA SER A 346 5.24 -9.99 6.63
C SER A 346 4.09 -10.99 6.51
N LYS A 347 3.41 -11.08 5.36
CA LYS A 347 2.37 -12.11 5.15
C LYS A 347 2.96 -13.50 5.16
N GLU A 348 4.12 -13.69 4.52
CA GLU A 348 4.79 -14.98 4.51
C GLU A 348 5.23 -15.39 5.93
N ILE A 349 5.78 -14.45 6.72
CA ILE A 349 6.08 -14.66 8.13
C ILE A 349 4.82 -15.12 8.88
N LEU A 350 3.68 -14.40 8.74
CA LEU A 350 2.43 -14.79 9.40
C LEU A 350 1.94 -16.19 8.98
N VAL A 351 2.10 -16.57 7.70
CA VAL A 351 1.73 -17.91 7.22
C VAL A 351 2.58 -18.98 7.90
N SER A 352 3.90 -18.75 8.03
CA SER A 352 4.79 -19.67 8.74
C SER A 352 4.43 -19.76 10.23
N LEU A 353 4.08 -18.65 10.88
CA LEU A 353 3.67 -18.64 12.29
C LEU A 353 2.35 -19.37 12.54
N LYS A 354 1.42 -19.39 11.58
CA LYS A 354 0.15 -20.15 11.70
C LYS A 354 0.38 -21.67 11.79
N SER A 355 1.52 -22.17 11.32
CA SER A 355 1.86 -23.59 11.43
C SER A 355 2.16 -24.04 12.87
N LEU A 356 2.38 -23.08 13.78
CA LEU A 356 2.62 -23.34 15.19
C LEU A 356 1.31 -23.64 15.94
N ASN A 357 1.39 -24.50 16.96
CA ASN A 357 0.26 -24.90 17.80
C ASN A 357 -0.09 -23.79 18.82
N LEU A 358 -0.61 -22.66 18.33
CA LEU A 358 -1.06 -21.53 19.13
C LEU A 358 -2.52 -21.70 19.57
N ASP A 359 -2.86 -21.16 20.73
CA ASP A 359 -4.25 -21.14 21.21
C ASP A 359 -5.14 -20.33 20.26
N GLU A 360 -6.40 -20.74 20.09
CA GLU A 360 -7.36 -20.00 19.24
C GLU A 360 -7.57 -18.57 19.75
N GLY A 361 -7.54 -18.37 21.08
CA GLY A 361 -7.69 -17.08 21.73
C GLY A 361 -9.08 -16.46 21.54
N GLU A 362 -9.40 -15.43 22.32
CA GLU A 362 -10.58 -14.61 22.02
C GLU A 362 -10.28 -13.66 20.84
N PRO A 363 -11.27 -13.29 20.02
CA PRO A 363 -11.11 -12.30 18.96
C PRO A 363 -11.03 -10.89 19.58
N THR A 364 -9.92 -10.55 20.20
CA THR A 364 -9.69 -9.21 20.74
C THR A 364 -9.41 -8.24 19.60
N SER A 365 -10.37 -7.34 19.35
CA SER A 365 -10.23 -6.24 18.37
C SER A 365 -9.53 -5.00 18.95
N GLU A 366 -9.26 -4.97 20.26
CA GLU A 366 -8.95 -3.72 20.99
C GLU A 366 -7.45 -3.46 21.24
N LEU A 367 -6.57 -4.46 21.13
CA LEU A 367 -5.17 -4.34 21.57
C LEU A 367 -4.22 -3.67 20.56
N MET A 368 -4.68 -3.39 19.34
CA MET A 368 -3.87 -2.73 18.31
C MET A 368 -4.05 -1.20 18.25
N HIS A 369 -4.46 -0.56 19.35
CA HIS A 369 -4.51 0.91 19.44
C HIS A 369 -3.35 1.51 20.25
N CYS A 370 -2.44 0.67 20.76
CA CYS A 370 -1.23 1.13 21.43
C CYS A 370 -0.08 1.24 20.42
N SER A 371 0.55 2.42 20.38
CA SER A 371 1.86 2.63 19.78
C SER A 371 2.87 2.67 20.92
N GLU A 372 3.92 1.86 20.83
CA GLU A 372 5.06 1.91 21.72
C GLU A 372 6.32 2.24 20.90
N ASP A 373 7.33 2.80 21.57
CA ASP A 373 8.55 3.25 20.92
C ASP A 373 9.59 2.13 20.70
N SER A 374 9.35 0.95 21.26
CA SER A 374 10.24 -0.22 21.15
C SER A 374 9.48 -1.55 21.16
N ILE A 375 10.09 -2.58 20.59
CA ILE A 375 9.62 -3.95 20.62
C ILE A 375 9.50 -4.44 22.06
N GLU A 376 10.47 -4.13 22.92
CA GLU A 376 10.51 -4.55 24.32
C GLU A 376 9.23 -4.17 25.09
N ARG A 377 8.66 -2.99 24.79
CA ARG A 377 7.42 -2.51 25.41
C ARG A 377 6.16 -3.04 24.72
N MET A 378 6.27 -3.40 23.44
CA MET A 378 5.14 -3.83 22.61
C MET A 378 4.83 -5.32 22.76
N TYR A 379 5.84 -6.20 22.73
CA TYR A 379 5.62 -7.65 22.72
C TYR A 379 4.82 -8.19 23.93
N PRO A 380 4.91 -7.62 25.16
CA PRO A 380 4.10 -8.08 26.28
C PRO A 380 2.60 -7.80 26.13
N LYS A 381 2.23 -6.85 25.24
CA LYS A 381 0.84 -6.47 24.95
C LYS A 381 0.23 -7.28 23.81
N VAL A 382 1.06 -8.06 23.11
CA VAL A 382 0.65 -8.88 21.96
C VAL A 382 0.32 -10.29 22.44
N ALA A 383 -0.92 -10.72 22.23
CA ALA A 383 -1.34 -12.09 22.51
C ALA A 383 -0.95 -13.03 21.35
N PRO A 384 -0.19 -14.11 21.60
CA PRO A 384 0.24 -15.05 20.56
C PRO A 384 -0.88 -16.08 20.26
N THR A 385 -1.99 -15.62 19.68
CA THR A 385 -3.16 -16.47 19.38
C THR A 385 -3.46 -16.53 17.88
N GLN A 386 -4.13 -17.58 17.43
CA GLN A 386 -4.58 -17.70 16.03
C GLN A 386 -5.56 -16.60 15.64
N SER A 387 -6.45 -16.18 16.55
CA SER A 387 -7.35 -15.04 16.34
C SER A 387 -6.57 -13.76 16.05
N PHE A 388 -5.49 -13.50 16.78
CA PHE A 388 -4.67 -12.32 16.63
C PHE A 388 -3.90 -12.32 15.30
N LEU A 389 -3.32 -13.46 14.92
CA LEU A 389 -2.67 -13.61 13.61
C LEU A 389 -3.62 -13.32 12.43
N ARG A 390 -4.87 -13.78 12.50
CA ARG A 390 -5.90 -13.48 11.48
C ARG A 390 -6.25 -11.99 11.44
N ASN A 391 -6.24 -11.31 12.59
CA ASN A 391 -6.44 -9.86 12.65
C ASN A 391 -5.25 -9.09 12.06
N CYS A 392 -4.01 -9.48 12.38
CA CYS A 392 -2.80 -8.91 11.77
C CYS A 392 -2.80 -9.07 10.25
N GLU A 393 -3.19 -10.24 9.74
CA GLU A 393 -3.27 -10.49 8.29
C GLU A 393 -4.27 -9.54 7.61
N LYS A 394 -5.44 -9.29 8.21
CA LYS A 394 -6.41 -8.30 7.71
C LYS A 394 -5.84 -6.88 7.72
N ILE A 395 -5.08 -6.51 8.74
CA ILE A 395 -4.44 -5.20 8.84
C ILE A 395 -3.39 -5.04 7.73
N ILE A 396 -2.51 -6.02 7.54
CA ILE A 396 -1.50 -6.02 6.47
C ILE A 396 -2.17 -5.98 5.10
N GLU A 397 -3.23 -6.77 4.92
CA GLU A 397 -4.03 -6.77 3.69
C GLU A 397 -4.66 -5.39 3.41
N THR A 398 -5.05 -4.67 4.46
CA THR A 398 -5.54 -3.30 4.33
C THR A 398 -4.42 -2.31 4.03
N ALA A 399 -3.27 -2.45 4.68
CA ALA A 399 -2.10 -1.63 4.43
C ALA A 399 -1.56 -1.78 3.01
N GLN A 400 -1.63 -2.98 2.43
CA GLN A 400 -1.28 -3.19 1.03
C GLN A 400 -2.18 -2.41 0.08
N ARG A 401 -3.48 -2.32 0.41
CA ARG A 401 -4.44 -1.53 -0.38
C ARG A 401 -4.26 -0.03 -0.16
N LEU A 402 -3.92 0.41 1.05
CA LEU A 402 -3.69 1.82 1.40
C LEU A 402 -2.22 2.25 1.23
N TYR A 403 -1.39 1.47 0.54
CA TYR A 403 0.05 1.73 0.40
C TYR A 403 0.35 3.14 -0.13
N ALA A 404 -0.47 3.64 -1.06
CA ALA A 404 -0.30 4.97 -1.65
C ALA A 404 -0.58 6.14 -0.68
N ASN A 405 -1.08 5.87 0.52
CA ASN A 405 -1.31 6.88 1.55
C ASN A 405 -0.05 7.18 2.38
N ASP A 406 1.04 6.44 2.20
CA ASP A 406 2.31 6.62 2.93
C ASP A 406 2.17 6.54 4.46
N LEU A 407 1.20 5.77 4.94
CA LEU A 407 0.95 5.56 6.38
C LEU A 407 1.73 4.33 6.89
N SER A 408 2.16 4.38 8.14
CA SER A 408 2.63 3.21 8.90
C SER A 408 1.47 2.28 9.26
N LEU A 409 1.77 1.04 9.65
CA LEU A 409 0.74 0.08 10.08
C LEU A 409 0.00 0.57 11.34
N VAL A 410 0.72 1.20 12.26
CA VAL A 410 0.16 1.82 13.47
C VAL A 410 -0.83 2.93 13.13
N GLU A 411 -0.46 3.83 12.21
CA GLU A 411 -1.35 4.90 11.75
C GLU A 411 -2.61 4.33 11.09
N ILE A 412 -2.48 3.29 10.27
CA ILE A 412 -3.63 2.63 9.60
C ILE A 412 -4.61 2.05 10.62
N VAL A 413 -4.14 1.42 11.70
CA VAL A 413 -5.04 0.89 12.73
C VAL A 413 -5.67 2.03 13.54
N ASN A 414 -4.89 3.07 13.85
CA ASN A 414 -5.35 4.25 14.58
C ASN A 414 -6.26 5.16 13.77
N LEU A 415 -6.34 5.00 12.45
CA LEU A 415 -7.34 5.71 11.65
C LEU A 415 -8.76 5.42 12.14
N SER A 416 -9.04 4.20 12.62
CA SER A 416 -10.36 3.84 13.16
C SER A 416 -10.75 4.68 14.39
N SER A 417 -9.79 5.11 15.21
CA SER A 417 -10.01 5.99 16.37
C SER A 417 -9.93 7.48 16.03
N SER A 418 -9.23 7.85 14.96
CA SER A 418 -9.08 9.23 14.47
C SER A 418 -10.40 9.92 14.09
N ASP A 419 -10.37 11.26 13.97
CA ASP A 419 -11.55 12.06 13.64
C ASP A 419 -12.06 11.88 12.21
N LYS A 420 -13.36 12.17 12.00
CA LYS A 420 -14.03 12.05 10.69
C LYS A 420 -13.29 12.83 9.59
N THR A 421 -12.73 13.99 9.91
CA THR A 421 -11.98 14.84 8.97
C THR A 421 -10.68 14.18 8.52
N VAL A 422 -9.95 13.53 9.44
CA VAL A 422 -8.71 12.81 9.14
C VAL A 422 -9.01 11.59 8.27
N GLN A 423 -10.01 10.79 8.66
CA GLN A 423 -10.47 9.64 7.86
C GLN A 423 -10.88 10.04 6.43
N LEU A 424 -11.62 11.15 6.28
CA LEU A 424 -12.01 11.67 4.96
C LEU A 424 -10.80 12.13 4.13
N THR A 425 -9.83 12.78 4.76
CA THR A 425 -8.61 13.26 4.08
C THR A 425 -7.80 12.09 3.54
N GLU A 426 -7.61 11.05 4.34
CA GLU A 426 -6.90 9.84 3.91
C GLU A 426 -7.68 9.06 2.84
N LEU A 427 -9.00 8.97 2.97
CA LEU A 427 -9.84 8.36 1.94
C LEU A 427 -9.77 9.13 0.61
N HIS A 428 -9.74 10.46 0.66
CA HIS A 428 -9.51 11.30 -0.51
C HIS A 428 -8.12 11.05 -1.13
N LYS A 429 -7.06 11.02 -0.31
CA LYS A 429 -5.69 10.72 -0.77
C LYS A 429 -5.63 9.36 -1.45
N PHE A 430 -6.32 8.36 -0.89
CA PHE A 430 -6.41 7.02 -1.46
C PHE A 430 -7.09 7.02 -2.84
N ILE A 431 -8.27 7.63 -2.95
CA ILE A 431 -9.02 7.71 -4.21
C ILE A 431 -8.21 8.50 -5.26
N ASP A 432 -7.57 9.59 -4.88
CA ASP A 432 -6.80 10.45 -5.78
C ASP A 432 -5.51 9.79 -6.28
N SER A 433 -4.83 9.02 -5.43
CA SER A 433 -3.62 8.30 -5.82
C SER A 433 -3.95 7.13 -6.75
N GLU A 434 -4.95 6.32 -6.40
CA GLU A 434 -5.33 5.14 -7.17
C GLU A 434 -6.02 5.47 -8.50
N SER A 435 -6.82 6.55 -8.53
CA SER A 435 -7.52 6.97 -9.76
C SER A 435 -6.58 7.33 -10.91
N LYS A 436 -5.29 7.62 -10.64
CA LYS A 436 -4.26 7.85 -11.66
C LYS A 436 -4.00 6.62 -12.54
N TYR A 437 -4.25 5.41 -12.01
CA TYR A 437 -3.97 4.16 -12.72
C TYR A 437 -5.19 3.61 -13.47
N GLY A 438 -6.40 4.09 -13.14
CA GLY A 438 -7.65 3.66 -13.78
C GLY A 438 -7.86 4.26 -15.17
N ARG A 439 -7.55 3.49 -16.23
CA ARG A 439 -7.74 3.91 -17.64
C ARG A 439 -8.94 3.26 -18.33
N ASN A 440 -9.44 2.15 -17.80
CA ASN A 440 -10.55 1.41 -18.39
C ASN A 440 -11.54 0.88 -17.34
N SER A 441 -12.69 0.41 -17.82
CA SER A 441 -13.78 -0.08 -16.96
C SER A 441 -13.39 -1.26 -16.07
N LYS A 442 -12.51 -2.16 -16.52
CA LYS A 442 -12.06 -3.30 -15.70
C LYS A 442 -11.16 -2.86 -14.56
N GLN A 443 -10.24 -1.93 -14.82
CA GLN A 443 -9.34 -1.36 -13.82
C GLN A 443 -10.13 -0.58 -12.76
N TRP A 444 -11.12 0.23 -13.19
CA TRP A 444 -12.02 0.90 -12.26
C TRP A 444 -12.87 -0.07 -11.45
N GLU A 445 -13.37 -1.16 -12.04
CA GLU A 445 -14.09 -2.18 -11.28
C GLU A 445 -13.20 -2.82 -10.21
N ALA A 446 -11.94 -3.13 -10.53
CA ALA A 446 -10.98 -3.67 -9.55
C ALA A 446 -10.68 -2.65 -8.43
N LEU A 447 -10.50 -1.38 -8.78
CA LEU A 447 -10.27 -0.31 -7.81
C LEU A 447 -11.47 -0.13 -6.88
N LEU A 448 -12.69 -0.04 -7.43
CA LEU A 448 -13.90 0.08 -6.63
C LEU A 448 -14.09 -1.13 -5.71
N LYS A 449 -13.82 -2.37 -6.20
CA LYS A 449 -13.81 -3.55 -5.32
C LYS A 449 -12.83 -3.40 -4.17
N SER A 450 -11.63 -2.86 -4.41
CA SER A 450 -10.65 -2.61 -3.36
C SER A 450 -11.15 -1.59 -2.33
N ILE A 451 -11.65 -0.44 -2.80
CA ILE A 451 -12.17 0.65 -1.94
C ILE A 451 -13.34 0.16 -1.08
N TYR A 452 -14.36 -0.44 -1.70
CA TYR A 452 -15.52 -0.93 -0.96
C TYR A 452 -15.20 -2.14 -0.09
N TRP A 453 -14.20 -2.97 -0.46
CA TRP A 453 -13.76 -4.04 0.42
C TRP A 453 -13.18 -3.47 1.72
N ILE A 454 -12.31 -2.45 1.65
CA ILE A 454 -11.77 -1.79 2.86
C ILE A 454 -12.92 -1.20 3.67
N PHE A 455 -13.84 -0.50 3.01
CA PHE A 455 -14.95 0.17 3.68
C PHE A 455 -15.93 -0.81 4.36
N ASP A 456 -16.28 -1.92 3.71
CA ASP A 456 -17.29 -2.86 4.20
C ASP A 456 -16.69 -3.95 5.13
N ASN A 457 -15.38 -4.27 5.04
CA ASN A 457 -14.75 -5.35 5.82
C ASN A 457 -13.81 -4.87 6.93
N THR A 458 -13.56 -3.56 7.04
CA THR A 458 -12.68 -2.99 8.05
C THR A 458 -13.35 -1.85 8.81
N ASN A 459 -12.86 -1.55 10.01
CA ASN A 459 -13.37 -0.45 10.84
C ASN A 459 -12.55 0.86 10.68
N ILE A 460 -11.68 0.93 9.68
CA ILE A 460 -10.71 2.04 9.51
C ILE A 460 -11.42 3.34 9.20
N PHE A 461 -12.43 3.32 8.32
CA PHE A 461 -13.21 4.48 7.93
C PHE A 461 -14.59 4.55 8.62
N ARG A 462 -14.73 3.98 9.83
CA ARG A 462 -16.04 3.83 10.50
C ARG A 462 -16.80 5.13 10.78
N LYS A 463 -16.13 6.29 10.81
CA LYS A 463 -16.76 7.60 11.04
C LYS A 463 -17.21 8.26 9.72
N VAL A 464 -16.88 7.67 8.58
CA VAL A 464 -17.32 8.10 7.25
C VAL A 464 -18.58 7.32 6.89
N GLU A 465 -19.62 8.03 6.46
CA GLU A 465 -20.86 7.40 6.01
C GLU A 465 -20.69 6.88 4.59
N ARG A 466 -21.36 5.75 4.28
CA ARG A 466 -21.29 5.15 2.94
C ARG A 466 -21.75 6.12 1.85
N GLU A 467 -22.78 6.91 2.13
CA GLU A 467 -23.26 7.94 1.21
C GLU A 467 -22.15 8.96 0.89
N THR A 468 -21.36 9.37 1.88
CA THR A 468 -20.22 10.28 1.65
C THR A 468 -19.17 9.66 0.74
N LEU A 469 -18.82 8.38 0.95
CA LEU A 469 -17.91 7.65 0.05
C LEU A 469 -18.45 7.60 -1.37
N ASP A 470 -19.72 7.22 -1.54
CA ASP A 470 -20.36 7.13 -2.85
C ASP A 470 -20.37 8.50 -3.55
N GLU A 471 -20.63 9.60 -2.83
CA GLU A 471 -20.58 10.96 -3.39
C GLU A 471 -19.17 11.33 -3.85
N MET A 472 -18.14 10.98 -3.06
CA MET A 472 -16.74 11.23 -3.40
C MET A 472 -16.33 10.48 -4.68
N ILE A 473 -16.71 9.21 -4.79
CA ILE A 473 -16.43 8.39 -5.98
C ILE A 473 -17.19 8.91 -7.20
N LEU A 474 -18.47 9.24 -7.07
CA LEU A 474 -19.27 9.78 -8.17
C LEU A 474 -18.69 11.10 -8.69
N THR A 475 -18.36 12.01 -7.77
CA THR A 475 -17.73 13.30 -8.09
C THR A 475 -16.41 13.10 -8.83
N LYS A 476 -15.55 12.19 -8.34
CA LYS A 476 -14.27 11.89 -8.99
C LYS A 476 -14.45 11.31 -10.40
N LEU A 477 -15.40 10.39 -10.59
CA LEU A 477 -15.67 9.80 -11.89
C LEU A 477 -16.24 10.83 -12.89
N LEU A 478 -17.05 11.79 -12.41
CA LEU A 478 -17.57 12.90 -13.21
C LEU A 478 -16.45 13.87 -13.61
N ASP A 479 -15.55 14.22 -12.68
CA ASP A 479 -14.36 15.05 -12.97
C ASP A 479 -13.47 14.43 -14.06
N LEU A 480 -13.28 13.10 -13.99
CA LEU A 480 -12.50 12.33 -14.96
C LEU A 480 -13.28 12.01 -16.25
N LYS A 481 -14.55 12.41 -16.36
CA LYS A 481 -15.43 12.18 -17.52
C LYS A 481 -15.60 10.69 -17.87
N TYR A 482 -15.56 9.82 -16.86
CA TYR A 482 -15.71 8.37 -17.04
C TYR A 482 -17.17 7.92 -17.01
N PHE A 483 -18.02 8.53 -17.84
CA PHE A 483 -19.47 8.30 -17.83
C PHE A 483 -19.86 6.84 -18.07
N ASN A 484 -19.16 6.12 -18.96
CA ASN A 484 -19.40 4.70 -19.19
C ASN A 484 -19.13 3.83 -17.94
N VAL A 485 -18.14 4.21 -17.12
CA VAL A 485 -17.85 3.53 -15.84
C VAL A 485 -18.94 3.84 -14.82
N ILE A 486 -19.41 5.09 -14.77
CA ILE A 486 -20.53 5.49 -13.91
C ILE A 486 -21.76 4.62 -14.22
N ALA A 487 -22.19 4.61 -15.48
CA ALA A 487 -23.39 3.88 -15.92
C ALA A 487 -23.29 2.37 -15.67
N LYS A 488 -22.18 1.73 -16.09
CA LYS A 488 -22.10 0.26 -16.15
C LYS A 488 -21.51 -0.41 -14.91
N VAL A 489 -20.66 0.30 -14.18
CA VAL A 489 -19.89 -0.28 -13.06
C VAL A 489 -20.36 0.31 -11.75
N PHE A 490 -20.25 1.63 -11.59
CA PHE A 490 -20.49 2.28 -10.30
C PHE A 490 -21.96 2.20 -9.88
N THR A 491 -22.89 2.74 -10.69
CA THR A 491 -24.32 2.79 -10.37
C THR A 491 -24.93 1.39 -10.28
N GLY A 492 -24.48 0.44 -11.10
CA GLY A 492 -25.04 -0.91 -11.15
C GLY A 492 -24.56 -1.88 -10.05
N LYS A 493 -23.33 -1.71 -9.52
CA LYS A 493 -22.72 -2.70 -8.62
C LYS A 493 -22.34 -2.17 -7.24
N PHE A 494 -22.11 -0.87 -7.09
CA PHE A 494 -21.46 -0.33 -5.89
C PHE A 494 -22.27 0.77 -5.19
N CYS A 495 -22.80 1.71 -5.99
CA CYS A 495 -23.49 2.90 -5.53
C CYS A 495 -24.76 2.53 -4.75
N LYS A 496 -24.89 3.07 -3.54
CA LYS A 496 -26.12 3.02 -2.72
C LYS A 496 -26.70 4.42 -2.48
N LEU A 497 -26.21 5.44 -3.19
CA LEU A 497 -26.80 6.78 -3.09
C LEU A 497 -28.27 6.77 -3.49
N PRO A 498 -29.12 7.54 -2.79
CA PRO A 498 -30.47 7.81 -3.25
C PRO A 498 -30.45 8.36 -4.68
N LEU A 499 -31.38 7.88 -5.52
CA LEU A 499 -31.47 8.27 -6.92
C LEU A 499 -31.49 9.80 -7.07
N GLU A 500 -32.34 10.47 -6.29
CA GLU A 500 -32.48 11.93 -6.25
C GLU A 500 -31.14 12.64 -5.99
N ARG A 501 -30.35 12.13 -5.04
CA ARG A 501 -29.06 12.73 -4.68
C ARG A 501 -28.02 12.55 -5.78
N SER A 502 -27.97 11.36 -6.37
CA SER A 502 -27.09 11.09 -7.52
C SER A 502 -27.44 11.95 -8.72
N GLN A 503 -28.74 12.11 -9.02
CA GLN A 503 -29.24 12.94 -10.12
C GLN A 503 -28.91 14.42 -9.89
N GLN A 504 -29.05 14.94 -8.67
CA GLN A 504 -28.65 16.32 -8.34
C GLN A 504 -27.16 16.58 -8.60
N LEU A 505 -26.28 15.66 -8.20
CA LEU A 505 -24.84 15.77 -8.45
C LEU A 505 -24.52 15.73 -9.94
N ILE A 506 -25.08 14.77 -10.67
CA ILE A 506 -24.88 14.65 -12.13
C ILE A 506 -25.41 15.88 -12.86
N MET A 507 -26.58 16.40 -12.45
CA MET A 507 -27.17 17.62 -13.01
C MET A 507 -26.28 18.86 -12.79
N LYS A 508 -25.69 19.00 -11.59
CA LYS A 508 -24.72 20.06 -11.31
C LYS A 508 -23.53 20.00 -12.28
N TYR A 509 -23.03 18.80 -12.57
CA TYR A 509 -21.95 18.60 -13.55
C TYR A 509 -22.39 18.84 -14.99
N ALA A 510 -23.62 18.46 -15.37
CA ALA A 510 -24.18 18.77 -16.68
C ALA A 510 -24.17 20.29 -16.93
N TRP A 511 -24.73 21.07 -15.99
CA TRP A 511 -24.69 22.54 -16.08
C TRP A 511 -23.28 23.12 -16.04
N TYR A 512 -22.38 22.55 -15.25
CA TYR A 512 -20.97 22.95 -15.25
C TYR A 512 -20.36 22.80 -16.64
N HIS A 513 -20.52 21.64 -17.27
CA HIS A 513 -20.00 21.36 -18.59
C HIS A 513 -20.62 22.24 -19.68
N TYR A 514 -21.93 22.48 -19.62
CA TYR A 514 -22.62 23.41 -20.52
C TYR A 514 -22.02 24.82 -20.44
N LYS A 515 -21.83 25.36 -19.23
CA LYS A 515 -21.28 26.71 -19.01
C LYS A 515 -19.81 26.85 -19.40
N HIS A 516 -19.07 25.74 -19.47
CA HIS A 516 -17.65 25.70 -19.86
C HIS A 516 -17.44 25.19 -21.30
N ALA A 517 -18.51 25.03 -22.09
CA ALA A 517 -18.39 24.70 -23.50
C ALA A 517 -17.90 25.91 -24.30
N THR A 518 -16.90 25.68 -25.15
CA THR A 518 -16.28 26.71 -26.02
C THR A 518 -16.94 26.82 -27.39
N ASN A 519 -17.88 25.94 -27.70
CA ASN A 519 -18.65 25.94 -28.94
C ASN A 519 -20.02 25.28 -28.71
N CYS A 520 -20.94 25.48 -29.65
CA CYS A 520 -22.31 24.99 -29.60
C CYS A 520 -22.51 23.57 -30.18
N ASP A 521 -21.44 22.86 -30.56
CA ASP A 521 -21.54 21.50 -31.12
C ASP A 521 -21.67 20.44 -30.01
N PRO A 522 -22.83 19.76 -29.88
CA PRO A 522 -23.05 18.78 -28.83
C PRO A 522 -22.30 17.47 -29.05
N THR A 523 -21.63 17.29 -30.20
CA THR A 523 -20.87 16.08 -30.50
C THR A 523 -19.42 16.14 -30.00
N ILE A 524 -18.96 17.32 -29.56
CA ILE A 524 -17.57 17.56 -29.14
C ILE A 524 -17.46 18.32 -27.81
N GLY A 525 -16.27 18.26 -27.23
CA GLY A 525 -15.86 19.11 -26.10
C GLY A 525 -16.74 18.97 -24.85
N SER A 526 -16.90 20.06 -24.11
CA SER A 526 -17.68 20.07 -22.87
C SER A 526 -19.18 19.93 -23.11
N LEU A 527 -19.71 20.35 -24.27
CA LEU A 527 -21.13 20.22 -24.54
C LEU A 527 -21.53 18.74 -24.71
N LYS A 528 -20.67 17.95 -25.36
CA LYS A 528 -20.81 16.48 -25.37
C LYS A 528 -20.82 15.88 -23.97
N ASN A 529 -19.90 16.31 -23.09
CA ASN A 529 -19.86 15.83 -21.70
C ASN A 529 -21.14 16.21 -20.93
N SER A 530 -21.71 17.39 -21.20
CA SER A 530 -23.02 17.78 -20.63
C SER A 530 -24.13 16.84 -21.07
N LEU A 531 -24.15 16.44 -22.34
CA LEU A 531 -25.12 15.48 -22.86
C LEU A 531 -24.91 14.08 -22.26
N GLU A 532 -23.67 13.62 -22.17
CA GLU A 532 -23.32 12.35 -21.52
C GLU A 532 -23.74 12.32 -20.04
N CYS A 533 -23.65 13.45 -19.31
CA CYS A 533 -24.23 13.56 -17.97
C CYS A 533 -25.76 13.40 -17.97
N LEU A 534 -26.46 14.04 -18.91
CA LEU A 534 -27.92 13.94 -19.02
C LEU A 534 -28.38 12.52 -19.38
N ASP A 535 -27.57 11.77 -20.13
CA ASP A 535 -27.82 10.37 -20.45
C ASP A 535 -27.67 9.45 -19.23
N LEU A 536 -26.83 9.83 -18.25
CA LEU A 536 -26.70 9.08 -16.99
C LEU A 536 -27.94 9.19 -16.08
N ILE A 537 -28.68 10.30 -16.16
CA ILE A 537 -29.86 10.52 -15.32
C ILE A 537 -31.02 9.62 -15.76
N GLY A 538 -31.16 9.36 -17.06
CA GLY A 538 -32.15 8.45 -17.65
C GLY A 538 -33.61 8.92 -17.58
N GLU A 539 -34.00 9.60 -16.50
CA GLU A 539 -35.34 10.16 -16.29
C GLU A 539 -35.43 11.61 -16.77
N ASN A 540 -36.53 11.91 -17.47
CA ASN A 540 -36.88 13.26 -17.90
C ASN A 540 -37.43 14.06 -16.72
N THR A 541 -36.54 14.56 -15.88
CA THR A 541 -36.87 15.64 -14.94
C THR A 541 -37.04 16.95 -15.72
N LYS A 542 -37.80 17.92 -15.17
CA LYS A 542 -37.97 19.23 -15.82
C LYS A 542 -36.64 19.91 -16.13
N ASP A 543 -35.66 19.79 -15.24
CA ASP A 543 -34.32 20.35 -15.41
C ASP A 543 -33.52 19.61 -16.50
N CYS A 544 -33.66 18.28 -16.59
CA CYS A 544 -33.09 17.48 -17.69
C CYS A 544 -33.66 17.91 -19.04
N ASP A 545 -34.99 18.00 -19.14
CA ASP A 545 -35.68 18.37 -20.38
C ASP A 545 -35.32 19.78 -20.79
N GLN A 546 -35.24 20.71 -19.82
CA GLN A 546 -34.80 22.07 -20.06
C GLN A 546 -33.38 22.09 -20.65
N LEU A 547 -32.41 21.44 -20.01
CA LEU A 547 -31.02 21.47 -20.48
C LEU A 547 -30.85 20.71 -21.80
N ARG A 548 -31.53 19.57 -22.01
CA ARG A 548 -31.55 18.85 -23.30
C ARG A 548 -32.07 19.75 -24.41
N THR A 549 -33.21 20.41 -24.19
CA THR A 549 -33.80 21.31 -25.19
C THR A 549 -32.88 22.51 -25.49
N LEU A 550 -32.17 23.03 -24.49
CA LEU A 550 -31.20 24.09 -24.69
C LEU A 550 -29.99 23.62 -25.52
N ILE A 551 -29.50 22.39 -25.29
CA ILE A 551 -28.45 21.77 -26.10
C ILE A 551 -28.91 21.53 -27.54
N ASP A 552 -30.17 21.13 -27.74
CA ASP A 552 -30.74 20.98 -29.08
C ASP A 552 -30.89 22.34 -29.78
N ALA A 553 -31.21 23.41 -29.05
CA ALA A 553 -31.16 24.78 -29.56
C ALA A 553 -29.73 25.17 -29.97
N ASN A 554 -28.70 24.80 -29.19
CA ASN A 554 -27.30 25.00 -29.58
C ASN A 554 -26.94 24.25 -30.87
N ARG A 555 -27.43 23.02 -31.04
CA ARG A 555 -27.25 22.27 -32.29
C ARG A 555 -27.88 22.99 -33.47
N ALA A 556 -29.12 23.47 -33.32
CA ALA A 556 -29.82 24.22 -34.35
C ALA A 556 -29.12 25.55 -34.70
N LEU A 557 -28.51 26.22 -33.71
CA LEU A 557 -27.73 27.44 -33.93
C LEU A 557 -26.53 27.26 -34.86
N LEU A 558 -25.95 26.06 -34.96
CA LEU A 558 -24.82 25.77 -35.84
C LEU A 558 -25.15 25.90 -37.33
N GLN A 559 -26.44 25.90 -37.68
CA GLN A 559 -26.88 26.10 -39.07
C GLN A 559 -26.76 27.57 -39.50
N TRP A 560 -26.53 28.49 -38.56
CA TRP A 560 -26.56 29.92 -38.78
C TRP A 560 -25.20 30.56 -38.47
N LYS A 561 -24.82 31.58 -39.24
CA LYS A 561 -23.74 32.48 -38.84
C LYS A 561 -24.24 33.32 -37.68
N ILE A 562 -23.69 33.12 -36.50
CA ILE A 562 -24.07 33.88 -35.32
C ILE A 562 -22.82 34.32 -34.56
N SER A 563 -22.76 35.60 -34.21
CA SER A 563 -21.73 36.19 -33.36
C SER A 563 -22.27 37.43 -32.65
N PHE A 564 -22.15 37.48 -31.33
CA PHE A 564 -22.53 38.66 -30.53
C PHE A 564 -21.37 39.66 -30.41
N THR A 565 -20.15 39.18 -30.64
CA THR A 565 -18.94 40.00 -30.72
C THR A 565 -18.21 39.65 -32.00
N PRO A 566 -17.81 40.64 -32.83
CA PRO A 566 -17.12 40.36 -34.09
C PRO A 566 -15.90 39.46 -33.88
N GLY A 567 -15.82 38.38 -34.67
CA GLY A 567 -14.69 37.43 -34.63
C GLY A 567 -14.70 36.44 -33.46
N VAL A 568 -15.68 36.50 -32.54
CA VAL A 568 -15.80 35.56 -31.41
C VAL A 568 -16.92 34.56 -31.70
N PRO A 569 -16.62 33.25 -31.78
CA PRO A 569 -17.65 32.21 -31.90
C PRO A 569 -18.61 32.24 -30.71
N VAL A 570 -19.89 31.96 -30.98
CA VAL A 570 -20.89 31.87 -29.92
C VAL A 570 -20.65 30.63 -29.07
N THR A 571 -20.74 30.82 -27.76
CA THR A 571 -20.66 29.75 -26.76
C THR A 571 -22.01 29.50 -26.10
N PRO A 572 -22.28 28.29 -25.60
CA PRO A 572 -23.51 28.00 -24.85
C PRO A 572 -23.70 28.90 -23.62
N LYS A 573 -22.60 29.31 -22.98
CA LYS A 573 -22.62 30.29 -21.88
C LYS A 573 -23.16 31.64 -22.33
N GLN A 574 -22.72 32.17 -23.47
CA GLN A 574 -23.23 33.44 -23.99
C GLN A 574 -24.73 33.38 -24.32
N ILE A 575 -25.20 32.26 -24.87
CA ILE A 575 -26.65 32.04 -25.10
C ILE A 575 -27.43 32.14 -23.79
N LEU A 576 -26.91 31.52 -22.73
CA LEU A 576 -27.50 31.58 -21.39
C LEU A 576 -27.46 32.99 -20.78
N GLU A 577 -26.39 33.74 -21.00
CA GLU A 577 -26.21 35.11 -20.48
C GLU A 577 -27.10 36.13 -21.19
N ILE A 578 -27.34 35.97 -22.50
CA ILE A 578 -28.26 36.82 -23.25
C ILE A 578 -29.67 36.67 -22.71
N ASN A 579 -30.06 35.44 -22.36
CA ASN A 579 -31.36 35.10 -21.79
C ASN A 579 -32.53 35.78 -22.52
N ASP A 580 -32.47 35.84 -23.85
CA ASP A 580 -33.45 36.53 -24.69
C ASP A 580 -33.47 35.84 -26.06
N PRO A 581 -34.40 34.89 -26.26
CA PRO A 581 -34.57 34.17 -27.52
C PRO A 581 -34.74 35.10 -28.72
N GLN A 582 -35.46 36.22 -28.56
CA GLN A 582 -35.79 37.10 -29.68
C GLN A 582 -34.55 37.83 -30.20
N LYS A 583 -33.67 38.29 -29.30
CA LYS A 583 -32.37 38.88 -29.69
C LYS A 583 -31.50 37.90 -30.49
N ILE A 584 -31.55 36.62 -30.15
CA ILE A 584 -30.80 35.58 -30.87
C ILE A 584 -31.35 35.44 -32.30
N ILE A 585 -32.67 35.39 -32.47
CA ILE A 585 -33.32 35.34 -33.80
C ILE A 585 -33.02 36.59 -34.62
N TYR A 586 -33.14 37.79 -34.04
CA TYR A 586 -32.76 39.05 -34.70
C TYR A 586 -31.32 39.00 -35.19
N ARG A 587 -30.40 38.52 -34.35
CA ARG A 587 -28.99 38.45 -34.70
C ARG A 587 -28.71 37.48 -35.85
N ILE A 588 -29.47 36.38 -35.93
CA ILE A 588 -29.41 35.45 -37.07
C ILE A 588 -29.88 36.16 -38.35
N LEU A 589 -31.01 36.85 -38.30
CA LEU A 589 -31.57 37.58 -39.44
C LEU A 589 -30.61 38.66 -39.95
N GLU A 590 -29.94 39.40 -39.05
CA GLU A 590 -28.93 40.41 -39.39
C GLU A 590 -27.69 39.84 -40.08
N LEU A 591 -27.22 38.65 -39.64
CA LEU A 591 -25.94 38.09 -40.08
C LEU A 591 -26.07 37.11 -41.26
N ASN A 592 -27.28 36.68 -41.59
CA ASN A 592 -27.55 35.66 -42.61
C ASN A 592 -28.57 36.20 -43.62
N SER A 593 -28.07 36.72 -44.74
CA SER A 593 -28.89 37.13 -45.90
C SER A 593 -29.81 35.98 -46.33
N GLY A 594 -31.09 36.28 -46.57
CA GLY A 594 -32.09 35.27 -46.98
C GLY A 594 -32.64 34.38 -45.86
N SER A 595 -32.14 34.47 -44.62
CA SER A 595 -32.63 33.64 -43.50
C SER A 595 -34.10 33.88 -43.16
N TYR A 596 -34.64 35.07 -43.47
CA TYR A 596 -36.06 35.41 -43.34
C TYR A 596 -37.00 34.50 -44.15
N LYS A 597 -36.48 33.77 -45.15
CA LYS A 597 -37.25 32.77 -45.93
C LYS A 597 -37.49 31.47 -45.18
N HIS A 598 -36.83 31.28 -44.03
CA HIS A 598 -36.87 30.05 -43.24
C HIS A 598 -37.61 30.24 -41.90
N ALA A 599 -38.73 30.97 -41.91
CA ALA A 599 -39.50 31.31 -40.72
C ALA A 599 -39.84 30.08 -39.84
N ASN A 600 -40.20 28.94 -40.44
CA ASN A 600 -40.52 27.71 -39.70
C ASN A 600 -39.31 27.12 -38.96
N VAL A 601 -38.10 27.21 -39.55
CA VAL A 601 -36.86 26.75 -38.90
C VAL A 601 -36.50 27.70 -37.75
N LEU A 602 -36.62 29.00 -37.97
CA LEU A 602 -36.42 30.01 -36.92
C LEU A 602 -37.44 29.87 -35.79
N PHE A 603 -38.67 29.49 -36.10
CA PHE A 603 -39.70 29.18 -35.11
C PHE A 603 -39.35 27.95 -34.27
N GLY A 604 -38.92 26.85 -34.88
CA GLY A 604 -38.46 25.67 -34.14
C GLY A 604 -37.28 25.98 -33.21
N LEU A 605 -36.33 26.80 -33.67
CA LEU A 605 -35.23 27.30 -32.84
C LEU A 605 -35.75 28.20 -31.71
N MET A 606 -36.67 29.12 -32.00
CA MET A 606 -37.29 30.01 -31.02
C MET A 606 -37.99 29.23 -29.90
N LYS A 607 -38.78 28.21 -30.24
CA LYS A 607 -39.41 27.31 -29.25
C LYS A 607 -38.34 26.66 -28.36
N SER A 608 -37.31 26.09 -28.97
CA SER A 608 -36.24 25.40 -28.25
C SER A 608 -35.48 26.34 -27.31
N LEU A 609 -35.19 27.58 -27.75
CA LEU A 609 -34.57 28.60 -26.91
C LEU A 609 -35.46 29.03 -25.75
N ILE A 610 -36.76 29.26 -25.98
CA ILE A 610 -37.71 29.63 -24.92
C ILE A 610 -37.80 28.51 -23.86
N ILE A 611 -37.91 27.26 -24.31
CA ILE A 611 -38.00 26.10 -23.43
C ILE A 611 -36.71 25.93 -22.64
N GLY A 612 -35.56 25.94 -23.31
CA GLY A 612 -34.26 25.73 -22.69
C GLY A 612 -33.82 26.86 -21.75
N LEU A 613 -34.13 28.11 -22.09
CA LEU A 613 -33.85 29.27 -21.22
C LEU A 613 -34.92 29.47 -20.13
N ASN A 614 -36.03 28.71 -20.19
CA ASN A 614 -37.19 28.88 -19.32
C ASN A 614 -37.69 30.34 -19.27
N SER A 615 -37.73 30.98 -20.44
CA SER A 615 -37.88 32.44 -20.56
C SER A 615 -39.31 32.89 -20.84
N TYR A 616 -40.32 32.07 -20.50
CA TYR A 616 -41.74 32.30 -20.79
C TYR A 616 -42.29 33.65 -20.30
N TYR A 617 -41.64 34.25 -19.31
CA TYR A 617 -42.03 35.52 -18.70
C TYR A 617 -41.59 36.76 -19.50
N LEU A 618 -40.68 36.62 -20.46
CA LEU A 618 -40.13 37.76 -21.20
C LEU A 618 -41.12 38.36 -22.20
N ASP A 619 -42.00 37.53 -22.75
CA ASP A 619 -42.98 37.96 -23.73
C ASP A 619 -44.24 37.08 -23.65
N LYS A 620 -45.42 37.70 -23.76
CA LYS A 620 -46.70 37.00 -23.66
C LYS A 620 -46.86 35.89 -24.70
N THR A 621 -46.24 36.04 -25.88
CA THR A 621 -46.29 35.04 -26.95
C THR A 621 -45.45 33.80 -26.66
N PHE A 622 -44.52 33.86 -25.72
CA PHE A 622 -43.62 32.74 -25.44
C PHE A 622 -44.33 31.57 -24.77
N ILE A 623 -45.52 31.77 -24.18
CA ILE A 623 -46.34 30.68 -23.65
C ILE A 623 -46.71 29.65 -24.74
N TYR A 624 -46.82 30.11 -26.00
CA TYR A 624 -47.15 29.28 -27.16
C TYR A 624 -45.99 28.41 -27.64
N ALA A 625 -44.81 28.50 -26.99
CA ALA A 625 -43.68 27.61 -27.29
C ALA A 625 -43.91 26.16 -26.81
N LYS A 626 -44.74 25.93 -25.79
CA LYS A 626 -45.09 24.58 -25.29
C LYS A 626 -46.32 23.98 -25.98
N GLY A 627 -47.09 24.80 -26.69
CA GLY A 627 -48.36 24.38 -27.26
C GLY A 627 -48.16 23.59 -28.55
N ASP A 628 -48.88 22.48 -28.65
CA ASP A 628 -49.31 21.90 -29.92
C ASP A 628 -50.66 22.53 -30.20
N GLU A 629 -50.66 23.68 -30.89
CA GLU A 629 -51.92 24.20 -31.44
C GLU A 629 -52.36 23.26 -32.56
N ASP A 630 -53.67 22.99 -32.66
CA ASP A 630 -54.24 22.09 -33.68
C ASP A 630 -53.90 22.55 -35.12
N ASP A 631 -53.60 23.84 -35.29
CA ASP A 631 -53.12 24.45 -36.53
C ASP A 631 -51.88 25.32 -36.26
N GLU A 632 -50.70 24.83 -36.64
CA GLU A 632 -49.41 25.50 -36.43
C GLU A 632 -49.34 26.87 -37.12
N GLU A 633 -50.10 27.08 -38.20
CA GLU A 633 -50.15 28.36 -38.93
C GLU A 633 -50.83 29.47 -38.13
N LEU A 634 -51.69 29.12 -37.17
CA LEU A 634 -52.38 30.07 -36.30
C LEU A 634 -51.58 30.39 -35.03
N ASN A 635 -50.43 29.72 -34.83
CA ASN A 635 -49.62 29.90 -33.64
C ASN A 635 -49.12 31.35 -33.52
N PRO A 636 -49.45 32.08 -32.43
CA PRO A 636 -49.06 33.48 -32.26
C PRO A 636 -47.53 33.68 -32.26
N LEU A 637 -46.77 32.71 -31.74
CA LEU A 637 -45.31 32.79 -31.74
C LEU A 637 -44.73 32.61 -33.15
N LEU A 638 -45.28 31.71 -33.98
CA LEU A 638 -44.88 31.57 -35.39
C LEU A 638 -45.14 32.87 -36.15
N ASN A 639 -46.33 33.44 -36.01
CA ASN A 639 -46.71 34.68 -36.67
C ASN A 639 -45.84 35.86 -36.20
N LYS A 640 -45.41 35.88 -34.93
CA LYS A 640 -44.42 36.84 -34.45
C LYS A 640 -43.05 36.69 -35.12
N VAL A 641 -42.59 35.45 -35.34
CA VAL A 641 -41.36 35.17 -36.09
C VAL A 641 -41.51 35.61 -37.55
N LYS A 642 -42.65 35.32 -38.19
CA LYS A 642 -42.96 35.79 -39.55
C LYS A 642 -42.99 37.31 -39.66
N LEU A 643 -43.63 38.02 -38.72
CA LEU A 643 -43.58 39.50 -38.64
C LEU A 643 -42.14 40.01 -38.54
N THR A 644 -41.32 39.35 -37.73
CA THR A 644 -39.89 39.69 -37.63
C THR A 644 -39.18 39.43 -38.96
N CYS A 645 -39.46 38.32 -39.63
CA CYS A 645 -38.92 38.02 -40.96
C CYS A 645 -39.35 39.05 -42.02
N LEU A 646 -40.58 39.57 -41.93
CA LEU A 646 -41.10 40.62 -42.79
C LEU A 646 -40.26 41.90 -42.66
N ASP A 647 -39.91 42.31 -41.44
CA ASP A 647 -39.09 43.51 -41.21
C ASP A 647 -37.75 43.44 -41.97
N PHE A 648 -37.10 42.26 -41.99
CA PHE A 648 -35.84 42.05 -42.71
C PHE A 648 -36.04 41.86 -44.22
N ALA A 649 -37.06 41.09 -44.62
CA ALA A 649 -37.39 40.88 -46.02
C ALA A 649 -37.73 42.20 -46.73
N SER A 650 -38.35 43.14 -46.01
CA SER A 650 -38.74 44.46 -46.52
C SER A 650 -37.57 45.34 -46.95
N ALA A 651 -36.34 44.98 -46.59
CA ALA A 651 -35.13 45.67 -47.01
C ALA A 651 -34.35 44.93 -48.12
N ASP A 652 -34.64 43.64 -48.37
CA ASP A 652 -33.79 42.75 -49.18
C ASP A 652 -34.55 42.06 -50.33
N ASP A 653 -35.81 41.67 -50.13
CA ASP A 653 -36.60 40.90 -51.12
C ASP A 653 -38.08 41.29 -51.12
N SER A 654 -38.43 42.18 -52.05
CA SER A 654 -39.79 42.70 -52.21
C SER A 654 -40.82 41.62 -52.54
N ASN A 655 -40.45 40.59 -53.32
CA ASN A 655 -41.37 39.53 -53.71
C ASN A 655 -41.79 38.69 -52.51
N PHE A 656 -40.81 38.29 -51.69
CA PHE A 656 -41.08 37.52 -50.48
C PHE A 656 -41.83 38.36 -49.43
N ALA A 657 -41.41 39.61 -49.21
CA ALA A 657 -42.07 40.52 -48.29
C ALA A 657 -43.54 40.77 -48.69
N TYR A 658 -43.85 40.89 -49.98
CA TYR A 658 -45.22 41.00 -50.48
C TYR A 658 -46.05 39.75 -50.15
N ALA A 659 -45.56 38.56 -50.50
CA ALA A 659 -46.28 37.31 -50.25
C ALA A 659 -46.55 37.10 -48.75
N LEU A 660 -45.53 37.33 -47.91
CA LEU A 660 -45.65 37.20 -46.46
C LEU A 660 -46.58 38.24 -45.85
N SER A 661 -46.60 39.47 -46.41
CA SER A 661 -47.52 40.53 -45.96
C SER A 661 -48.98 40.15 -46.18
N VAL A 662 -49.30 39.66 -47.38
CA VAL A 662 -50.66 39.21 -47.74
C VAL A 662 -51.09 38.03 -46.87
N GLU A 663 -50.18 37.07 -46.66
CA GLU A 663 -50.42 35.92 -45.79
C GLU A 663 -50.78 36.36 -44.36
N LEU A 664 -49.94 37.18 -43.72
CA LEU A 664 -50.17 37.65 -42.35
C LEU A 664 -51.44 38.49 -42.22
N LEU A 665 -51.71 39.40 -43.16
CA LEU A 665 -52.91 40.24 -43.13
C LEU A 665 -54.18 39.41 -43.33
N ASN A 666 -54.18 38.45 -44.25
CA ASN A 666 -55.32 37.54 -44.44
C ASN A 666 -55.57 36.70 -43.18
N VAL A 667 -54.52 36.11 -42.60
CA VAL A 667 -54.62 35.33 -41.36
C VAL A 667 -55.25 36.17 -40.24
N ALA A 668 -54.83 37.43 -40.08
CA ALA A 668 -55.40 38.34 -39.09
C ALA A 668 -56.89 38.61 -39.34
N VAL A 669 -57.26 38.96 -40.58
CA VAL A 669 -58.63 39.36 -40.93
C VAL A 669 -59.59 38.17 -40.85
N GLU A 670 -59.23 37.03 -41.42
CA GLU A 670 -60.08 35.84 -41.48
C GLU A 670 -60.33 35.24 -40.09
N ASN A 671 -59.35 35.36 -39.19
CA ASN A 671 -59.40 34.76 -37.86
C ASN A 671 -59.66 35.75 -36.73
N LYS A 672 -59.99 37.01 -37.03
CA LYS A 672 -60.20 38.08 -36.04
C LYS A 672 -61.13 37.70 -34.88
N LEU A 673 -62.21 36.97 -35.17
CA LEU A 673 -63.19 36.55 -34.15
C LEU A 673 -62.76 35.29 -33.38
N LYS A 674 -61.97 34.42 -34.00
CA LYS A 674 -61.52 33.15 -33.42
C LYS A 674 -60.26 33.32 -32.56
N PHE A 675 -59.33 34.16 -33.01
CA PHE A 675 -58.03 34.41 -32.40
C PHE A 675 -57.76 35.92 -32.26
N PRO A 676 -58.44 36.60 -31.32
CA PRO A 676 -58.32 38.05 -31.16
C PRO A 676 -56.91 38.50 -30.78
N GLU A 677 -56.15 37.68 -30.06
CA GLU A 677 -54.75 37.98 -29.70
C GLU A 677 -53.84 38.05 -30.93
N LEU A 678 -54.03 37.14 -31.89
CA LEU A 678 -53.29 37.14 -33.15
C LEU A 678 -53.59 38.39 -33.98
N PHE A 679 -54.88 38.76 -34.07
CA PHE A 679 -55.30 40.00 -34.72
C PHE A 679 -54.64 41.23 -34.07
N LEU A 680 -54.67 41.32 -32.73
CA LEU A 680 -54.05 42.43 -32.00
C LEU A 680 -52.54 42.51 -32.24
N MET A 681 -51.83 41.38 -32.23
CA MET A 681 -50.38 41.35 -32.48
C MET A 681 -50.02 41.88 -33.86
N ILE A 682 -50.76 41.46 -34.90
CA ILE A 682 -50.52 41.91 -36.28
C ILE A 682 -50.92 43.39 -36.42
N SER A 683 -52.01 43.80 -35.75
CA SER A 683 -52.46 45.20 -35.67
C SER A 683 -51.42 46.12 -35.02
N GLU A 684 -50.82 45.71 -33.90
CA GLU A 684 -49.75 46.46 -33.23
C GLU A 684 -48.51 46.64 -34.12
N LYS A 685 -48.31 45.74 -35.09
CA LYS A 685 -47.21 45.77 -36.07
C LYS A 685 -47.60 46.34 -37.44
N TRP A 686 -48.72 47.07 -37.53
CA TRP A 686 -49.19 47.69 -38.78
C TRP A 686 -48.10 48.52 -39.49
N PHE A 687 -47.23 49.17 -38.72
CA PHE A 687 -46.20 50.05 -39.24
C PHE A 687 -45.15 49.31 -40.07
N SER A 688 -44.85 48.04 -39.77
CA SER A 688 -43.93 47.21 -40.57
C SER A 688 -44.45 47.02 -42.00
N PHE A 689 -45.74 46.73 -42.15
CA PHE A 689 -46.40 46.63 -43.46
C PHE A 689 -46.43 47.97 -44.19
N PHE A 690 -46.70 49.06 -43.45
CA PHE A 690 -46.72 50.41 -44.00
C PHE A 690 -45.33 50.85 -44.49
N GLN A 691 -44.27 50.54 -43.72
CA GLN A 691 -42.88 50.80 -44.10
C GLN A 691 -42.48 50.01 -45.34
N PHE A 692 -42.85 48.73 -45.42
CA PHE A 692 -42.60 47.92 -46.62
C PHE A 692 -43.18 48.56 -47.88
N VAL A 693 -44.43 49.01 -47.82
CA VAL A 693 -45.09 49.67 -48.97
C VAL A 693 -44.38 50.97 -49.34
N LYS A 694 -43.93 51.74 -48.34
CA LYS A 694 -43.22 53.00 -48.53
C LYS A 694 -41.82 52.81 -49.11
N ASN A 695 -41.17 51.67 -48.87
CA ASN A 695 -39.82 51.42 -49.37
C ASN A 695 -39.81 51.36 -50.92
N GLU A 696 -38.89 52.10 -51.52
CA GLU A 696 -38.59 52.04 -52.95
C GLU A 696 -37.40 51.10 -53.16
N ILE A 697 -37.69 49.81 -53.34
CA ILE A 697 -36.67 48.78 -53.57
C ILE A 697 -36.35 48.65 -55.08
N GLU A 698 -37.30 49.02 -55.94
CA GLU A 698 -37.13 49.00 -57.40
C GLU A 698 -36.69 50.37 -57.92
N GLU A 699 -35.70 50.43 -58.83
CA GLU A 699 -35.16 51.69 -59.40
C GLU A 699 -36.20 52.48 -60.22
N SER A 700 -37.29 51.84 -60.65
CA SER A 700 -38.41 52.48 -61.33
C SER A 700 -39.74 51.81 -60.96
N PRO A 701 -40.80 52.56 -60.60
CA PRO A 701 -42.08 51.98 -60.24
C PRO A 701 -42.72 51.29 -61.46
N SER A 702 -43.02 50.01 -61.32
CA SER A 702 -43.78 49.24 -62.32
C SER A 702 -45.25 49.20 -61.95
N LEU A 703 -46.14 49.07 -62.94
CA LEU A 703 -47.58 48.95 -62.68
C LEU A 703 -47.88 47.79 -61.71
N GLN A 704 -47.17 46.67 -61.87
CA GLN A 704 -47.31 45.50 -61.00
C GLN A 704 -46.85 45.78 -59.56
N SER A 705 -45.76 46.53 -59.35
CA SER A 705 -45.30 46.84 -58.00
C SER A 705 -46.20 47.85 -57.29
N VAL A 706 -46.78 48.80 -58.02
CA VAL A 706 -47.82 49.71 -57.47
C VAL A 706 -49.10 48.96 -57.11
N ASP A 707 -49.58 48.05 -57.98
CA ASP A 707 -50.77 47.23 -57.68
C ASP A 707 -50.58 46.34 -56.44
N ARG A 708 -49.40 45.75 -56.28
CA ARG A 708 -49.04 44.97 -55.08
C ARG A 708 -49.07 45.83 -53.81
N LYS A 709 -48.50 47.04 -53.86
CA LYS A 709 -48.51 48.00 -52.76
C LYS A 709 -49.93 48.44 -52.38
N LEU A 710 -50.76 48.75 -53.38
CA LEU A 710 -52.18 49.09 -53.19
C LEU A 710 -52.97 47.94 -52.56
N SER A 711 -52.70 46.70 -52.97
CA SER A 711 -53.31 45.50 -52.39
C SER A 711 -53.00 45.37 -50.90
N ILE A 712 -51.73 45.55 -50.51
CA ILE A 712 -51.32 45.50 -49.09
C ILE A 712 -51.99 46.59 -48.29
N LEU A 713 -51.94 47.86 -48.74
CA LEU A 713 -52.57 48.97 -48.03
C LEU A 713 -54.09 48.78 -47.88
N GLY A 714 -54.75 48.22 -48.89
CA GLY A 714 -56.18 47.89 -48.87
C GLY A 714 -56.54 46.81 -47.86
N GLN A 715 -55.66 45.85 -47.58
CA GLN A 715 -55.84 44.87 -46.51
C GLN A 715 -55.42 45.44 -45.14
N LEU A 716 -54.32 46.21 -45.12
CA LEU A 716 -53.73 46.80 -43.92
C LEU A 716 -54.72 47.72 -43.19
N ILE A 717 -55.54 48.48 -43.91
CA ILE A 717 -56.56 49.34 -43.31
C ILE A 717 -57.60 48.58 -42.46
N LEU A 718 -57.81 47.28 -42.75
CA LEU A 718 -58.74 46.44 -41.99
C LEU A 718 -58.17 46.00 -40.63
N VAL A 719 -56.84 46.06 -40.50
CA VAL A 719 -56.08 45.59 -39.34
C VAL A 719 -55.44 46.74 -38.56
N THR A 720 -55.19 47.88 -39.19
CA THR A 720 -54.53 49.06 -38.59
C THR A 720 -55.36 49.63 -37.43
N PRO A 721 -54.72 50.06 -36.31
CA PRO A 721 -55.41 50.77 -35.25
C PRO A 721 -56.11 52.02 -35.79
N THR A 722 -57.31 52.33 -35.29
CA THR A 722 -58.18 53.37 -35.88
C THR A 722 -57.53 54.75 -35.96
N GLU A 723 -56.60 55.04 -35.06
CA GLU A 723 -55.82 56.28 -35.00
C GLU A 723 -54.83 56.45 -36.17
N PHE A 724 -54.44 55.37 -36.85
CA PHE A 724 -53.48 55.37 -37.97
C PHE A 724 -54.13 55.09 -39.34
N ASN A 725 -55.46 54.98 -39.41
CA ASN A 725 -56.15 54.74 -40.68
C ASN A 725 -55.98 55.88 -41.69
N ILE A 726 -55.90 57.13 -41.22
CA ILE A 726 -55.74 58.31 -42.09
C ILE A 726 -54.42 58.25 -42.88
N PRO A 727 -53.24 58.09 -42.24
CA PRO A 727 -51.97 57.93 -42.96
C PRO A 727 -51.97 56.80 -43.99
N VAL A 728 -52.59 55.65 -43.68
CA VAL A 728 -52.68 54.50 -44.58
C VAL A 728 -53.56 54.83 -45.80
N LEU A 729 -54.70 55.49 -45.59
CA LEU A 729 -55.60 55.94 -46.66
C LEU A 729 -54.97 56.99 -47.56
N GLU A 730 -54.31 57.99 -46.98
CA GLU A 730 -53.63 59.05 -47.74
C GLU A 730 -52.55 58.47 -48.66
N HIS A 731 -51.76 57.53 -48.14
CA HIS A 731 -50.73 56.87 -48.95
C HIS A 731 -51.33 55.96 -50.03
N TRP A 732 -52.46 55.30 -49.75
CA TRP A 732 -53.19 54.51 -50.75
C TRP A 732 -53.70 55.40 -51.89
N GLN A 733 -54.27 56.57 -51.58
CA GLN A 733 -54.74 57.53 -52.58
C GLN A 733 -53.60 58.08 -53.44
N LEU A 734 -52.45 58.35 -52.83
CA LEU A 734 -51.24 58.78 -53.54
C LEU A 734 -50.81 57.73 -54.57
N LEU A 735 -50.63 56.47 -54.15
CA LEU A 735 -50.23 55.38 -55.03
C LEU A 735 -51.29 55.06 -56.10
N ASN A 736 -52.59 55.24 -55.80
CA ASN A 736 -53.64 55.02 -56.79
C ASN A 736 -53.61 56.09 -57.89
N THR A 737 -53.29 57.33 -57.53
CA THR A 737 -53.08 58.42 -58.50
C THR A 737 -51.84 58.14 -59.37
N GLU A 738 -50.75 57.66 -58.77
CA GLU A 738 -49.54 57.25 -59.47
C GLU A 738 -49.82 56.09 -60.45
N ARG A 739 -50.61 55.10 -60.03
CA ARG A 739 -51.05 53.99 -60.89
C ARG A 739 -51.81 54.49 -62.12
N GLU A 740 -52.75 55.42 -61.94
CA GLU A 740 -53.52 56.01 -63.04
C GLU A 740 -52.61 56.75 -64.04
N GLN A 741 -51.59 57.45 -63.54
CA GLN A 741 -50.59 58.10 -64.39
C GLN A 741 -49.74 57.10 -65.18
N LEU A 742 -49.26 56.03 -64.54
CA LEU A 742 -48.48 54.97 -65.19
C LEU A 742 -49.33 54.19 -66.22
N SER A 743 -50.59 53.89 -65.89
CA SER A 743 -51.55 53.27 -66.83
C SER A 743 -51.79 54.16 -68.05
N GLY A 744 -52.02 55.45 -67.83
CA GLY A 744 -52.21 56.42 -68.93
C GLY A 744 -50.95 56.64 -69.77
N GLN A 745 -49.75 56.44 -69.23
CA GLN A 745 -48.49 56.45 -69.99
C GLN A 745 -48.31 55.17 -70.81
N ALA A 746 -48.65 54.01 -70.26
CA ALA A 746 -48.63 52.74 -70.99
C ALA A 746 -49.61 52.73 -72.17
N GLU A 747 -50.84 53.23 -71.98
CA GLU A 747 -51.85 53.36 -73.04
C GLU A 747 -51.44 54.34 -74.16
N ARG A 748 -50.69 55.40 -73.83
CA ARG A 748 -50.15 56.35 -74.83
C ARG A 748 -49.00 55.76 -75.66
N PHE A 749 -48.21 54.87 -75.08
CA PHE A 749 -47.17 54.15 -75.82
C PHE A 749 -47.76 53.15 -76.81
N ASP A 750 -48.82 52.44 -76.44
CA ASP A 750 -49.55 51.54 -77.35
C ASP A 750 -50.36 52.31 -78.43
N GLY A 751 -50.88 53.49 -78.10
CA GLY A 751 -51.59 54.36 -79.06
C GLY A 751 -50.71 55.00 -80.15
N ASN A 752 -49.42 55.22 -79.89
CA ASN A 752 -48.50 55.85 -80.85
C ASN A 752 -47.94 54.89 -81.92
N LEU A 753 -48.00 53.57 -81.71
CA LEU A 753 -47.68 52.58 -82.75
C LEU A 753 -48.78 52.47 -83.82
N GLY A 754 -50.00 52.95 -83.54
CA GLY A 754 -51.12 52.95 -84.47
C GLY A 754 -51.13 54.11 -85.49
N SER A 755 -50.30 55.15 -85.31
CA SER A 755 -50.34 56.38 -86.14
C SER A 755 -49.11 56.57 -87.05
N THR A 756 -48.13 55.67 -87.02
CA THR A 756 -46.88 55.76 -87.82
C THR A 756 -46.79 54.76 -88.99
N PHE A 757 -47.90 54.14 -89.42
CA PHE A 757 -47.92 53.17 -90.53
C PHE A 757 -48.48 53.69 -91.87
N LEU A 758 -48.52 55.01 -92.07
CA LEU A 758 -48.94 55.63 -93.33
C LEU A 758 -48.00 56.77 -93.76
N HIS A 759 -46.72 56.46 -94.00
CA HIS A 759 -45.89 57.12 -95.03
C HIS A 759 -44.47 56.55 -95.01
N GLN A 760 -44.18 55.61 -95.91
CA GLN A 760 -43.14 55.70 -96.94
C GLN A 760 -42.82 54.31 -97.51
N HIS A 761 -43.36 54.08 -98.71
CA HIS A 761 -42.75 53.23 -99.73
C HIS A 761 -41.47 53.91 -100.27
N HIS A 762 -40.57 53.08 -100.83
CA HIS A 762 -39.25 53.37 -101.46
C HIS A 762 -38.08 53.36 -100.46
N ASP A 763 -37.02 52.54 -100.53
CA ASP A 763 -36.45 51.63 -101.54
C ASP A 763 -35.68 50.52 -100.77
N ILE A 764 -35.88 49.22 -101.03
CA ILE A 764 -35.16 48.35 -101.99
C ILE A 764 -33.62 48.22 -101.76
N ASN A 765 -33.29 47.08 -101.13
CA ASN A 765 -32.25 46.08 -101.47
C ASN A 765 -30.79 46.16 -100.99
N THR A 766 -30.41 45.00 -100.37
CA THR A 766 -29.17 44.18 -100.52
C THR A 766 -27.89 44.68 -99.85
N PHE A 767 -27.06 43.90 -99.13
CA PHE A 767 -26.60 42.48 -99.18
C PHE A 767 -26.37 41.95 -97.72
N GLN A 768 -26.83 40.75 -97.33
CA GLN A 768 -26.10 39.45 -97.23
C GLN A 768 -24.81 39.47 -96.39
N LEU A 769 -24.58 38.59 -95.41
CA LEU A 769 -24.87 37.15 -95.30
C LEU A 769 -25.24 36.74 -93.86
#